data_AF-A0A5R9GFN7-F1
#
_entry.id   AF-A0A5R9GFN7-F1
#
_cell.length_a   1.000
_cell.length_b   1.000
_cell.length_c   1.000
_cell.angle_alpha   90.00
_cell.angle_beta   90.00
_cell.angle_gamma   90.00
#
_symmetry.space_group_name_H-M   'P 1'
#
loop_
_entity.id
_entity.type
_entity.pdbx_description
1 polymer ?
#
loop_
_entity_poly.entity_id
_entity_poly.type
_entity_poly.pdbx_seq_one_letter_code
_entity_poly.pdbx_strand_id
1 'polypeptide(L)'
;MSAYLEPRESARYWFGEDVRRVLEALSARYVGANPPVPFAMRAFSASGVLQTRDGLYDMDLSAKLPTAENGDYAYVLGRVWSDDERSIDGVVEPLSPVRLYVNEELLYRSSAAEETKPDASVVVPLLFRKGWNAVLIEALRTEAGFGCRFGAVEAKVRILQVLAPFAGREGSAGWAFTAPAKGRRFGPEEGFPDVLGHEEDTGLTWLPRTAWTAEEAGRPNLERMFGRPAAPVAAYGWSVLEVPYGDALTVVLEGRASGRSTVWLDGRPAIEVAAAGPFRAEISADAGRRQVLVRCVGGPDEWGFELRAYRGGEPLAFAAPVPVHGGEGAWLYAGPLDPSAAAEPAAVCGTAALFPAVDLAGRAAGQTYWRLDAPETMARPYYENAMLSNRWTTGGATNYARWDYPLGVTMYGLLRTARELNRPDLAEYALGHIDSCAELYEYALWDRDRYGFPSVNHQLVLIRMLDNCGSFGSAMLEAYLRTGNARYLAIADAIADFMLRRLERREDGAFYRRCPGEYSADTMWADDLYMSGPFLTRYAVARGSREPLDEAARQFLLYRRYLFMEAEGLMSHVYDFKYGKATRVPWGRGNGWCLFSLSELLEKLPEDHPDREALLALFRDHCAGVIALQSDSGLWRQVLNRPDAYEEASCTAMFAYAFARGVRFGWLPERERYAAAAHRAWRGLTAEAIDRQGNVHGVCSGSRYSFDPGYYMDDLRTVVNDNHGIGIMMLAGVEISRLEGSKV
;
A
#
# COMPACT_ATOMS: atom_id res chain seq x y z
N MET A 1 -30.84 -11.51 19.17
CA MET A 1 -29.57 -12.24 18.98
C MET A 1 -29.23 -12.17 17.51
N SER A 2 -28.15 -11.50 17.17
CA SER A 2 -27.56 -11.56 15.83
C SER A 2 -26.63 -12.78 15.80
N ALA A 3 -27.17 -13.96 15.50
CA ALA A 3 -26.34 -15.12 15.18
C ALA A 3 -25.79 -14.89 13.77
N TYR A 4 -24.47 -14.78 13.63
CA TYR A 4 -23.85 -14.64 12.31
C TYR A 4 -23.73 -15.98 11.58
N LEU A 5 -23.75 -17.07 12.34
CA LEU A 5 -23.47 -18.41 11.89
C LEU A 5 -24.56 -19.37 12.38
N GLU A 6 -24.86 -20.38 11.57
CA GLU A 6 -25.56 -21.54 12.08
C GLU A 6 -24.61 -22.32 13.01
N PRO A 7 -25.08 -22.92 14.13
CA PRO A 7 -24.19 -23.59 15.09
C PRO A 7 -23.26 -24.64 14.46
N ARG A 8 -23.72 -25.35 13.42
CA ARG A 8 -22.94 -26.36 12.69
C ARG A 8 -21.83 -25.76 11.81
N GLU A 9 -21.86 -24.47 11.52
CA GLU A 9 -20.81 -23.76 10.79
C GLU A 9 -19.69 -23.29 11.73
N SER A 10 -20.02 -23.08 13.01
CA SER A 10 -19.10 -22.54 14.01
C SER A 10 -17.85 -23.39 14.26
N ALA A 11 -16.75 -22.72 14.58
CA ALA A 11 -15.53 -23.37 15.04
C ALA A 11 -15.75 -24.14 16.34
N ARG A 12 -16.58 -23.61 17.25
CA ARG A 12 -16.92 -24.24 18.55
C ARG A 12 -17.53 -25.63 18.37
N TYR A 13 -18.45 -25.79 17.42
CA TYR A 13 -19.10 -27.08 17.17
C TYR A 13 -18.10 -28.15 16.74
N TRP A 14 -17.13 -27.79 15.90
CA TRP A 14 -16.18 -28.74 15.31
C TRP A 14 -14.90 -28.94 16.12
N PHE A 15 -14.40 -27.88 16.77
CA PHE A 15 -13.11 -27.88 17.46
C PHE A 15 -13.26 -27.81 18.99
N GLY A 16 -14.47 -27.66 19.52
CA GLY A 16 -14.67 -27.61 20.96
C GLY A 16 -13.95 -26.41 21.59
N GLU A 17 -13.28 -26.63 22.73
CA GLU A 17 -12.51 -25.58 23.46
C GLU A 17 -11.05 -25.50 22.95
N ASP A 18 -10.69 -26.20 21.85
CA ASP A 18 -9.31 -26.22 21.36
C ASP A 18 -8.93 -24.90 20.69
N VAL A 19 -8.42 -23.98 21.51
CA VAL A 19 -7.97 -22.65 21.09
C VAL A 19 -6.88 -22.74 20.01
N ARG A 20 -5.96 -23.69 20.14
CA ARG A 20 -4.84 -23.86 19.21
C ARG A 20 -5.35 -24.27 17.83
N ARG A 21 -6.33 -25.18 17.77
CA ARG A 21 -6.95 -25.58 16.51
C ARG A 21 -7.69 -24.44 15.82
N VAL A 22 -8.36 -23.58 16.58
CA VAL A 22 -9.01 -22.36 16.04
C VAL A 22 -7.97 -21.40 15.45
N LEU A 23 -6.85 -21.17 16.16
CA LEU A 23 -5.76 -20.32 15.67
C LEU A 23 -5.12 -20.86 14.38
N GLU A 24 -4.95 -22.17 14.25
CA GLU A 24 -4.50 -22.82 13.02
C GLU A 24 -5.46 -22.53 11.86
N ALA A 25 -6.77 -22.66 12.07
CA ALA A 25 -7.77 -22.40 11.04
C ALA A 25 -7.79 -20.92 10.61
N LEU A 26 -7.80 -19.98 11.56
CA LEU A 26 -7.77 -18.53 11.29
C LEU A 26 -6.53 -18.12 10.48
N SER A 27 -5.35 -18.54 10.93
CA SER A 27 -4.08 -18.16 10.29
C SER A 27 -3.93 -18.78 8.90
N ALA A 28 -4.24 -20.08 8.74
CA ALA A 28 -4.20 -20.74 7.45
C ALA A 28 -5.21 -20.13 6.45
N ARG A 29 -6.41 -19.77 6.92
CA ARG A 29 -7.43 -19.13 6.09
C ARG A 29 -6.96 -17.79 5.55
N TYR A 30 -6.38 -16.95 6.40
CA TYR A 30 -5.87 -15.63 5.98
C TYR A 30 -4.70 -15.77 4.99
N VAL A 31 -3.71 -16.60 5.30
CA VAL A 31 -2.54 -16.81 4.41
C VAL A 31 -2.98 -17.37 3.05
N GLY A 32 -3.89 -18.37 3.05
CA GLY A 32 -4.42 -18.95 1.81
C GLY A 32 -5.26 -17.97 0.98
N ALA A 33 -5.90 -16.98 1.60
CA ALA A 33 -6.65 -15.94 0.90
C ALA A 33 -5.76 -14.85 0.30
N ASN A 34 -4.55 -14.68 0.83
CA ASN A 34 -3.66 -13.57 0.52
C ASN A 34 -2.28 -14.10 0.10
N PRO A 35 -2.17 -14.83 -1.03
CA PRO A 35 -0.88 -15.36 -1.48
C PRO A 35 0.13 -14.23 -1.75
N PRO A 36 1.44 -14.51 -1.68
CA PRO A 36 2.51 -13.54 -1.92
C PRO A 36 2.67 -13.23 -3.41
N VAL A 37 1.65 -12.58 -4.00
CA VAL A 37 1.70 -12.09 -5.39
C VAL A 37 2.66 -10.89 -5.42
N PRO A 38 3.67 -10.88 -6.30
CA PRO A 38 4.60 -9.77 -6.39
C PRO A 38 3.93 -8.49 -6.91
N PHE A 39 4.57 -7.35 -6.69
CA PHE A 39 4.21 -6.11 -7.38
C PHE A 39 4.32 -6.29 -8.88
N ALA A 40 3.36 -5.74 -9.61
CA ALA A 40 3.43 -5.79 -11.06
C ALA A 40 4.33 -4.68 -11.57
N MET A 41 5.38 -5.07 -12.29
CA MET A 41 6.18 -4.11 -13.03
C MET A 41 5.44 -3.78 -14.32
N ARG A 42 5.20 -2.49 -14.58
CA ARG A 42 4.54 -2.03 -15.81
C ARG A 42 5.41 -1.02 -16.53
N ALA A 43 5.35 -1.05 -17.85
CA ALA A 43 5.80 0.05 -18.68
C ALA A 43 5.00 1.31 -18.32
N PHE A 44 5.71 2.40 -18.09
CA PHE A 44 5.13 3.70 -17.75
C PHE A 44 5.92 4.80 -18.46
N SER A 45 5.25 5.62 -19.25
CA SER A 45 5.91 6.72 -19.96
C SER A 45 5.93 7.99 -19.12
N ALA A 46 7.13 8.55 -18.93
CA ALA A 46 7.34 9.77 -18.15
C ALA A 46 6.77 11.04 -18.82
N SER A 47 6.48 11.03 -20.12
CA SER A 47 5.79 12.11 -20.82
C SER A 47 4.26 11.99 -20.80
N GLY A 48 3.73 10.88 -20.28
CA GLY A 48 2.30 10.65 -20.06
C GLY A 48 1.67 11.57 -19.02
N VAL A 49 0.41 11.30 -18.67
CA VAL A 49 -0.31 12.02 -17.61
C VAL A 49 0.26 11.60 -16.25
N LEU A 50 0.91 12.54 -15.55
CA LEU A 50 1.47 12.35 -14.21
C LEU A 50 0.42 12.63 -13.13
N GLN A 51 0.77 12.44 -11.86
CA GLN A 51 -0.12 12.74 -10.75
C GLN A 51 0.38 13.93 -9.94
N THR A 52 -0.56 14.63 -9.30
CA THR A 52 -0.29 15.62 -8.26
C THR A 52 0.08 14.95 -6.94
N ARG A 53 0.54 15.74 -5.97
CA ARG A 53 0.84 15.26 -4.60
C ARG A 53 -0.36 14.69 -3.84
N ASP A 54 -1.57 15.05 -4.25
CA ASP A 54 -2.81 14.52 -3.69
C ASP A 54 -3.35 13.32 -4.47
N GLY A 55 -2.63 12.88 -5.51
CA GLY A 55 -2.93 11.67 -6.29
C GLY A 55 -3.90 11.86 -7.45
N LEU A 56 -4.30 13.09 -7.75
CA LEU A 56 -5.07 13.40 -8.95
C LEU A 56 -4.16 13.36 -10.18
N TYR A 57 -4.59 12.70 -11.26
CA TYR A 57 -3.95 12.76 -12.56
C TYR A 57 -4.04 14.18 -13.11
N ASP A 58 -2.90 14.76 -13.43
CA ASP A 58 -2.76 16.14 -13.92
C ASP A 58 -2.87 16.15 -15.44
N MET A 59 -4.11 16.32 -15.91
CA MET A 59 -4.46 16.38 -17.33
C MET A 59 -4.52 17.85 -17.79
N ASP A 60 -3.58 18.69 -17.35
CA ASP A 60 -3.35 20.01 -17.96
C ASP A 60 -2.72 19.83 -19.34
N LEU A 61 -3.58 19.82 -20.35
CA LEU A 61 -3.20 19.63 -21.73
C LEU A 61 -2.55 20.89 -22.32
N SER A 62 -2.61 22.04 -21.65
CA SER A 62 -1.93 23.26 -22.10
C SER A 62 -0.42 23.08 -22.14
N ALA A 63 0.14 22.46 -21.09
CA ALA A 63 1.56 22.19 -20.98
C ALA A 63 2.02 21.07 -21.93
N LYS A 64 1.13 20.10 -22.19
CA LYS A 64 1.42 18.93 -23.03
C LYS A 64 1.25 19.18 -24.52
N LEU A 65 0.33 20.08 -24.90
CA LEU A 65 -0.04 20.39 -26.26
C LEU A 65 0.08 21.91 -26.50
N PRO A 66 1.30 22.49 -26.46
CA PRO A 66 1.49 23.94 -26.56
C PRO A 66 1.07 24.54 -27.92
N THR A 67 0.88 23.69 -28.94
CA THR A 67 0.42 24.08 -30.27
C THR A 67 -1.10 24.05 -30.43
N ALA A 68 -1.86 23.72 -29.39
CA ALA A 68 -3.32 23.69 -29.44
C ALA A 68 -3.92 25.10 -29.52
N GLU A 69 -4.86 25.29 -30.43
CA GLU A 69 -5.57 26.56 -30.64
C GLU A 69 -6.93 26.53 -29.93
N ASN A 70 -7.49 27.71 -29.62
CA ASN A 70 -8.85 27.77 -29.08
C ASN A 70 -9.86 27.11 -30.01
N GLY A 71 -10.74 26.30 -29.45
CA GLY A 71 -11.69 25.49 -30.21
C GLY A 71 -11.18 24.09 -30.55
N ASP A 72 -9.90 23.80 -30.31
CA ASP A 72 -9.36 22.45 -30.44
C ASP A 72 -9.87 21.53 -29.33
N TYR A 73 -10.08 20.27 -29.70
CA TYR A 73 -10.43 19.21 -28.77
C TYR A 73 -9.22 18.33 -28.51
N ALA A 74 -9.12 17.79 -27.31
CA ALA A 74 -8.27 16.64 -27.04
C ALA A 74 -9.00 15.67 -26.12
N TYR A 75 -8.60 14.41 -26.23
CA TYR A 75 -9.21 13.31 -25.53
C TYR A 75 -8.17 12.62 -24.66
N VAL A 76 -8.53 12.27 -23.43
CA VAL A 76 -7.71 11.46 -22.52
C VAL A 76 -8.47 10.17 -22.23
N LEU A 77 -7.86 9.03 -22.51
CA LEU A 77 -8.48 7.70 -22.47
C LEU A 77 -7.66 6.74 -21.63
N GLY A 78 -8.34 5.97 -20.79
CA GLY A 78 -7.75 4.97 -19.92
C GLY A 78 -8.71 3.82 -19.60
N ARG A 79 -8.16 2.72 -19.11
CA ARG A 79 -8.90 1.52 -18.68
C ARG A 79 -8.68 1.26 -17.20
N VAL A 80 -9.76 0.90 -16.51
CA VAL A 80 -9.75 0.56 -15.07
C VAL A 80 -10.34 -0.83 -14.88
N TRP A 81 -9.60 -1.70 -14.19
CA TRP A 81 -10.10 -3.02 -13.78
C TRP A 81 -10.89 -2.91 -12.48
N SER A 82 -12.00 -3.66 -12.41
CA SER A 82 -12.77 -3.86 -11.18
C SER A 82 -13.04 -5.34 -10.96
N ASP A 83 -12.69 -5.85 -9.79
CA ASP A 83 -12.93 -7.27 -9.44
C ASP A 83 -14.43 -7.57 -9.27
N ASP A 84 -15.21 -6.55 -8.90
CA ASP A 84 -16.65 -6.60 -8.66
C ASP A 84 -17.32 -5.28 -9.12
N GLU A 85 -18.66 -5.25 -9.15
CA GLU A 85 -19.40 -4.01 -9.33
C GLU A 85 -19.24 -3.10 -8.11
N ARG A 86 -18.86 -1.84 -8.34
CA ARG A 86 -18.60 -0.89 -7.24
C ARG A 86 -18.71 0.56 -7.66
N SER A 87 -18.82 1.42 -6.66
CA SER A 87 -18.74 2.88 -6.83
C SER A 87 -17.53 3.44 -6.09
N ILE A 88 -16.80 4.34 -6.74
CA ILE A 88 -15.76 5.17 -6.12
C ILE A 88 -16.09 6.63 -6.38
N ASP A 89 -15.95 7.47 -5.35
CA ASP A 89 -16.06 8.91 -5.51
C ASP A 89 -14.82 9.42 -6.25
N GLY A 90 -15.02 9.87 -7.48
CA GLY A 90 -14.02 10.57 -8.28
C GLY A 90 -14.07 12.08 -8.04
N VAL A 91 -12.95 12.76 -8.25
CA VAL A 91 -12.83 14.23 -8.22
C VAL A 91 -12.48 14.71 -9.61
N VAL A 92 -13.17 15.76 -10.07
CA VAL A 92 -12.84 16.51 -11.28
C VAL A 92 -12.58 17.97 -10.90
N GLU A 93 -11.40 18.48 -11.26
CA GLU A 93 -11.03 19.90 -11.17
C GLU A 93 -10.89 20.46 -12.60
N PRO A 94 -11.95 21.04 -13.18
CA PRO A 94 -11.92 21.49 -14.57
C PRO A 94 -11.00 22.71 -14.73
N LEU A 95 -10.15 22.68 -15.76
CA LEU A 95 -9.33 23.82 -16.21
C LEU A 95 -9.90 24.46 -17.48
N SER A 96 -10.83 23.77 -18.12
CA SER A 96 -11.55 24.18 -19.34
C SER A 96 -12.89 23.44 -19.41
N PRO A 97 -13.72 23.67 -20.44
CA PRO A 97 -14.88 22.84 -20.67
C PRO A 97 -14.47 21.38 -20.84
N VAL A 98 -15.04 20.49 -20.00
CA VAL A 98 -14.74 19.06 -19.99
C VAL A 98 -16.00 18.21 -19.92
N ARG A 99 -15.89 16.99 -20.45
CA ARG A 99 -16.90 15.93 -20.28
C ARG A 99 -16.21 14.64 -19.88
N LEU A 100 -16.80 13.95 -18.90
CA LEU A 100 -16.33 12.67 -18.41
C LEU A 100 -17.33 11.59 -18.77
N TYR A 101 -16.85 10.59 -19.50
CA TYR A 101 -17.58 9.39 -19.85
C TYR A 101 -16.97 8.18 -19.15
N VAL A 102 -17.82 7.31 -18.61
CA VAL A 102 -17.42 5.99 -18.11
C VAL A 102 -18.29 4.94 -18.78
N ASN A 103 -17.67 3.97 -19.44
CA ASN A 103 -18.36 2.94 -20.23
C ASN A 103 -19.39 3.55 -21.20
N GLU A 104 -18.97 4.59 -21.94
CA GLU A 104 -19.78 5.31 -22.95
C GLU A 104 -20.94 6.14 -22.37
N GLU A 105 -21.15 6.11 -21.05
CA GLU A 105 -22.17 6.91 -20.36
C GLU A 105 -21.58 8.25 -19.90
N LEU A 106 -22.23 9.37 -20.25
CA LEU A 106 -21.84 10.70 -19.80
C LEU A 106 -22.18 10.87 -18.31
N LEU A 107 -21.16 10.93 -17.45
CA LEU A 107 -21.34 11.08 -16.00
C LEU A 107 -21.24 12.54 -15.55
N TYR A 108 -20.42 13.34 -16.22
CA TYR A 108 -20.20 14.73 -15.83
C TYR A 108 -19.89 15.61 -17.04
N ARG A 109 -20.38 16.84 -16.97
CA ARG A 109 -20.07 17.93 -17.89
C ARG A 109 -19.87 19.19 -17.05
N SER A 110 -18.78 19.89 -17.28
CA SER A 110 -18.51 21.16 -16.59
C SER A 110 -19.58 22.22 -16.89
N SER A 111 -19.86 23.04 -15.89
CA SER A 111 -20.65 24.26 -16.04
C SER A 111 -19.75 25.48 -16.25
N ALA A 112 -20.31 26.55 -16.82
CA ALA A 112 -19.58 27.82 -16.99
C ALA A 112 -19.05 28.40 -15.67
N ALA A 113 -19.73 28.13 -14.53
CA ALA A 113 -19.27 28.58 -13.21
C ALA A 113 -18.05 27.79 -12.72
N GLU A 114 -17.99 26.49 -13.01
CA GLU A 114 -16.86 25.64 -12.65
C GLU A 114 -15.64 25.96 -13.52
N GLU A 115 -15.85 26.22 -14.82
CA GLU A 115 -14.79 26.59 -15.78
C GLU A 115 -14.11 27.93 -15.44
N THR A 116 -14.84 28.85 -14.80
CA THR A 116 -14.34 30.20 -14.47
C THR A 116 -13.77 30.31 -13.07
N LYS A 117 -13.87 29.24 -12.27
CA LYS A 117 -13.37 29.18 -10.89
C LYS A 117 -12.12 28.27 -10.84
N PRO A 118 -10.90 28.82 -10.70
CA PRO A 118 -9.67 28.02 -10.72
C PRO A 118 -9.56 26.93 -9.65
N ASP A 119 -10.28 27.06 -8.54
CA ASP A 119 -10.36 26.10 -7.43
C ASP A 119 -11.69 25.31 -7.44
N ALA A 120 -12.38 25.21 -8.57
CA ALA A 120 -13.54 24.35 -8.72
C ALA A 120 -13.14 22.87 -8.53
N SER A 121 -13.90 22.16 -7.69
CA SER A 121 -13.72 20.74 -7.44
C SER A 121 -15.09 20.09 -7.33
N VAL A 122 -15.33 19.06 -8.13
CA VAL A 122 -16.62 18.36 -8.21
C VAL A 122 -16.40 16.89 -7.92
N VAL A 123 -17.22 16.33 -7.01
CA VAL A 123 -17.22 14.90 -6.72
C VAL A 123 -18.23 14.20 -7.63
N VAL A 124 -17.77 13.20 -8.39
CA VAL A 124 -18.57 12.43 -9.34
C VAL A 124 -18.48 10.95 -8.98
N PRO A 125 -19.61 10.26 -8.73
CA PRO A 125 -19.58 8.82 -8.45
C PRO A 125 -19.21 8.05 -9.72
N LEU A 126 -18.05 7.39 -9.70
CA LEU A 126 -17.58 6.50 -10.76
C LEU A 126 -18.19 5.12 -10.54
N LEU A 127 -19.06 4.68 -11.43
CA LEU A 127 -19.72 3.38 -11.39
C LEU A 127 -18.94 2.38 -12.25
N PHE A 128 -18.23 1.46 -11.61
CA PHE A 128 -17.49 0.41 -12.31
C PHE A 128 -18.27 -0.90 -12.30
N ARG A 129 -18.33 -1.53 -13.47
CA ARG A 129 -18.80 -2.90 -13.67
C ARG A 129 -17.64 -3.86 -13.40
N LYS A 130 -17.94 -5.11 -13.07
CA LYS A 130 -16.91 -6.15 -13.00
C LYS A 130 -16.18 -6.28 -14.35
N GLY A 131 -14.86 -6.34 -14.31
CA GLY A 131 -14.00 -6.39 -15.49
C GLY A 131 -13.41 -5.04 -15.89
N TRP A 132 -13.15 -4.87 -17.18
CA TRP A 132 -12.58 -3.65 -17.74
C TRP A 132 -13.63 -2.55 -17.91
N ASN A 133 -13.29 -1.34 -17.46
CA ASN A 133 -14.10 -0.14 -17.61
C ASN A 133 -13.31 0.91 -18.38
N ALA A 134 -13.94 1.52 -19.38
CA ALA A 134 -13.36 2.62 -20.14
C ALA A 134 -13.65 3.95 -19.46
N VAL A 135 -12.65 4.81 -19.33
CA VAL A 135 -12.80 6.19 -18.85
C VAL A 135 -12.26 7.13 -19.92
N LEU A 136 -13.12 8.00 -20.44
CA LEU A 136 -12.80 8.97 -21.48
C LEU A 136 -13.11 10.37 -20.98
N ILE A 137 -12.14 11.28 -21.07
CA ILE A 137 -12.30 12.70 -20.81
C ILE A 137 -12.13 13.45 -22.13
N GLU A 138 -13.17 14.17 -22.54
CA GLU A 138 -13.12 15.16 -23.62
C GLU A 138 -12.80 16.53 -22.99
N ALA A 139 -11.82 17.23 -23.55
CA ALA A 139 -11.48 18.59 -23.17
C ALA A 139 -11.51 19.52 -24.39
N LEU A 140 -12.03 20.74 -24.20
CA LEU A 140 -12.02 21.81 -25.19
C LEU A 140 -11.01 22.88 -24.80
N ARG A 141 -10.06 23.21 -25.69
CA ARG A 141 -9.12 24.31 -25.51
C ARG A 141 -9.84 25.64 -25.55
N THR A 142 -9.60 26.46 -24.52
CA THR A 142 -10.08 27.85 -24.42
C THR A 142 -8.95 28.77 -23.95
N GLU A 143 -9.20 30.08 -23.97
CA GLU A 143 -8.29 31.08 -23.36
C GLU A 143 -8.05 30.84 -21.86
N ALA A 144 -9.02 30.25 -21.15
CA ALA A 144 -8.91 30.00 -19.72
C ALA A 144 -8.00 28.81 -19.39
N GLY A 145 -7.91 27.82 -20.29
CA GLY A 145 -7.13 26.60 -20.05
C GLY A 145 -7.49 25.44 -20.98
N PHE A 146 -6.97 24.26 -20.66
CA PHE A 146 -7.19 23.03 -21.43
C PHE A 146 -7.04 21.78 -20.56
N GLY A 147 -8.15 21.07 -20.35
CA GLY A 147 -8.17 19.80 -19.60
C GLY A 147 -8.69 19.94 -18.18
N CYS A 148 -8.22 19.08 -17.28
CA CYS A 148 -8.65 19.03 -15.88
C CYS A 148 -7.62 18.32 -15.00
N ARG A 149 -7.87 18.28 -13.68
CA ARG A 149 -7.31 17.23 -12.82
C ARG A 149 -8.39 16.21 -12.49
N PHE A 150 -8.02 14.94 -12.47
CA PHE A 150 -8.96 13.84 -12.29
C PHE A 150 -8.38 12.72 -11.43
N GLY A 151 -9.13 12.20 -10.47
CA GLY A 151 -8.67 11.07 -9.65
C GLY A 151 -9.72 10.60 -8.65
N ALA A 152 -9.33 9.72 -7.73
CA ALA A 152 -10.21 9.30 -6.64
C ALA A 152 -10.10 10.24 -5.43
N VAL A 153 -11.21 10.45 -4.72
CA VAL A 153 -11.20 11.04 -3.38
C VAL A 153 -10.33 10.19 -2.45
N GLU A 154 -9.49 10.81 -1.62
CA GLU A 154 -8.56 10.09 -0.74
C GLU A 154 -7.67 9.08 -1.50
N ALA A 155 -7.03 9.50 -2.61
CA ALA A 155 -6.28 8.63 -3.53
C ALA A 155 -5.24 7.70 -2.86
N LYS A 156 -4.70 8.09 -1.69
CA LYS A 156 -3.77 7.25 -0.90
C LYS A 156 -4.42 5.99 -0.32
N VAL A 157 -5.75 5.99 -0.18
CA VAL A 157 -6.59 4.88 0.29
C VAL A 157 -7.33 4.28 -0.91
N ARG A 158 -8.05 5.12 -1.67
CA ARG A 158 -8.82 4.70 -2.85
C ARG A 158 -7.96 4.75 -4.11
N ILE A 159 -7.09 3.76 -4.24
CA ILE A 159 -6.13 3.72 -5.36
C ILE A 159 -6.88 3.48 -6.68
N LEU A 160 -6.93 4.49 -7.54
CA LEU A 160 -7.42 4.39 -8.92
C LEU A 160 -6.24 4.07 -9.85
N GLN A 161 -5.95 2.78 -10.03
CA GLN A 161 -4.96 2.30 -11.00
C GLN A 161 -5.55 2.37 -12.42
N VAL A 162 -4.88 3.07 -13.33
CA VAL A 162 -5.31 3.24 -14.72
C VAL A 162 -4.27 2.63 -15.66
N LEU A 163 -4.74 1.85 -16.62
CA LEU A 163 -3.93 1.30 -17.71
C LEU A 163 -4.21 2.01 -19.03
N ALA A 164 -3.21 2.02 -19.90
CA ALA A 164 -3.33 2.58 -21.22
C ALA A 164 -4.31 1.76 -22.08
N PRO A 165 -5.12 2.42 -22.93
CA PRO A 165 -6.00 1.76 -23.90
C PRO A 165 -5.21 1.21 -25.10
N PHE A 166 -5.89 0.45 -25.96
CA PHE A 166 -5.40 -0.12 -27.22
C PHE A 166 -4.43 -1.30 -27.09
N ALA A 167 -4.50 -2.20 -28.07
CA ALA A 167 -3.68 -3.42 -28.12
C ALA A 167 -2.17 -3.13 -28.09
N GLY A 168 -1.72 -2.07 -28.78
CA GLY A 168 -0.31 -1.67 -28.82
C GLY A 168 0.24 -1.08 -27.51
N ARG A 169 -0.61 -0.91 -26.48
CA ARG A 169 -0.23 -0.42 -25.16
C ARG A 169 -0.66 -1.37 -24.04
N GLU A 170 -1.17 -2.56 -24.38
CA GLU A 170 -1.76 -3.52 -23.45
C GLU A 170 -0.79 -3.79 -22.28
N GLY A 171 -1.27 -3.59 -21.05
CA GLY A 171 -0.49 -3.79 -19.84
C GLY A 171 0.39 -2.59 -19.41
N SER A 172 0.50 -1.54 -20.21
CA SER A 172 1.18 -0.30 -19.80
C SER A 172 0.34 0.49 -18.79
N ALA A 173 0.98 1.10 -17.81
CA ALA A 173 0.34 1.99 -16.85
C ALA A 173 0.20 3.41 -17.40
N GLY A 174 -0.86 4.10 -17.00
CA GLY A 174 -1.11 5.51 -17.31
C GLY A 174 -2.22 5.73 -18.34
N TRP A 175 -2.32 6.96 -18.82
CA TRP A 175 -3.35 7.41 -19.76
C TRP A 175 -2.76 7.65 -21.15
N ALA A 176 -3.55 7.40 -22.20
CA ALA A 176 -3.27 7.91 -23.53
C ALA A 176 -4.04 9.22 -23.75
N PHE A 177 -3.45 10.19 -24.46
CA PHE A 177 -4.12 11.42 -24.84
C PHE A 177 -3.85 11.79 -26.30
N THR A 178 -4.79 12.45 -26.96
CA THR A 178 -4.66 12.77 -28.39
C THR A 178 -3.85 14.04 -28.62
N ALA A 179 -3.23 14.14 -29.80
CA ALA A 179 -2.90 15.45 -30.38
C ALA A 179 -4.18 16.31 -30.57
N PRO A 180 -4.06 17.65 -30.74
CA PRO A 180 -5.22 18.51 -30.95
C PRO A 180 -6.04 18.09 -32.17
N ALA A 181 -7.35 17.95 -31.99
CA ALA A 181 -8.30 17.58 -33.03
C ALA A 181 -9.25 18.74 -33.33
N LYS A 182 -9.59 18.91 -34.61
CA LYS A 182 -10.58 19.90 -35.03
C LYS A 182 -11.99 19.29 -34.96
N GLY A 183 -12.87 19.95 -34.20
CA GLY A 183 -14.22 19.48 -33.93
C GLY A 183 -14.26 18.24 -33.04
N ARG A 184 -15.48 17.82 -32.66
CA ARG A 184 -15.66 16.61 -31.86
C ARG A 184 -15.44 15.35 -32.69
N ARG A 185 -14.84 14.35 -32.06
CA ARG A 185 -14.49 13.05 -32.66
C ARG A 185 -15.14 11.88 -31.97
N PHE A 186 -15.51 12.01 -30.69
CA PHE A 186 -16.12 10.94 -29.91
C PHE A 186 -17.32 11.46 -29.14
N GLY A 187 -18.29 10.57 -28.92
CA GLY A 187 -19.53 10.86 -28.22
C GLY A 187 -20.67 9.94 -28.66
N PRO A 188 -21.88 10.11 -28.09
CA PRO A 188 -23.03 9.29 -28.45
C PRO A 188 -23.42 9.34 -29.94
N GLU A 189 -23.09 10.42 -30.65
CA GLU A 189 -23.41 10.59 -32.07
C GLU A 189 -22.26 10.11 -32.98
N GLU A 190 -21.02 10.30 -32.54
CA GLU A 190 -19.80 10.00 -33.30
C GLU A 190 -19.24 8.60 -33.05
N GLY A 191 -19.68 7.93 -31.98
CA GLY A 191 -19.12 6.68 -31.47
C GLY A 191 -17.98 6.89 -30.47
N PHE A 192 -17.54 5.79 -29.87
CA PHE A 192 -16.44 5.77 -28.90
C PHE A 192 -15.27 4.93 -29.42
N PRO A 193 -14.03 5.23 -29.01
CA PRO A 193 -12.87 4.42 -29.40
C PRO A 193 -12.95 3.03 -28.77
N ASP A 194 -12.66 1.98 -29.54
CA ASP A 194 -12.49 0.63 -28.99
C ASP A 194 -11.20 0.57 -28.16
N VAL A 195 -11.35 0.50 -26.84
CA VAL A 195 -10.23 0.49 -25.90
C VAL A 195 -9.38 -0.78 -25.95
N LEU A 196 -9.82 -1.82 -26.67
CA LEU A 196 -9.06 -3.04 -26.95
C LEU A 196 -8.54 -3.10 -28.39
N GLY A 197 -9.00 -2.18 -29.25
CA GLY A 197 -8.66 -2.12 -30.66
C GLY A 197 -7.30 -1.47 -30.93
N HIS A 198 -7.09 -1.06 -32.18
CA HIS A 198 -5.88 -0.36 -32.62
C HIS A 198 -6.06 1.15 -32.53
N GLU A 199 -5.03 1.87 -32.11
CA GLU A 199 -5.13 3.32 -31.92
C GLU A 199 -5.28 4.07 -33.26
N GLU A 200 -4.77 3.47 -34.35
CA GLU A 200 -4.87 3.95 -35.71
C GLU A 200 -6.33 4.00 -36.22
N ASP A 201 -7.19 3.09 -35.74
CA ASP A 201 -8.60 3.01 -36.14
C ASP A 201 -9.39 4.26 -35.73
N THR A 202 -8.87 5.01 -34.75
CA THR A 202 -9.49 6.27 -34.30
C THR A 202 -9.27 7.44 -35.25
N GLY A 203 -8.28 7.33 -36.16
CA GLY A 203 -7.86 8.41 -37.04
C GLY A 203 -7.19 9.61 -36.32
N LEU A 204 -6.81 9.45 -35.05
CA LEU A 204 -6.10 10.46 -34.25
C LEU A 204 -4.71 9.96 -33.85
N THR A 205 -3.78 10.89 -33.65
CA THR A 205 -2.46 10.57 -33.08
C THR A 205 -2.56 10.51 -31.56
N TRP A 206 -2.19 9.37 -30.97
CA TRP A 206 -2.19 9.16 -29.52
C TRP A 206 -0.79 9.26 -28.93
N LEU A 207 -0.72 9.95 -27.80
CA LEU A 207 0.47 10.18 -27.00
C LEU A 207 0.30 9.53 -25.62
N PRO A 208 1.40 9.18 -24.92
CA PRO A 208 2.79 9.29 -25.36
C PRO A 208 3.14 8.30 -26.47
N ARG A 209 4.23 8.55 -27.22
CA ARG A 209 4.71 7.63 -28.25
C ARG A 209 5.15 6.31 -27.63
N THR A 210 4.82 5.19 -28.26
CA THR A 210 5.21 3.84 -27.82
C THR A 210 6.47 3.33 -28.52
N ALA A 211 6.79 3.87 -29.70
CA ALA A 211 7.88 3.41 -30.54
C ALA A 211 8.88 4.53 -30.89
N TRP A 212 10.13 4.13 -31.02
CA TRP A 212 11.19 4.96 -31.59
C TRP A 212 10.90 5.30 -33.04
N THR A 213 11.28 6.50 -33.49
CA THR A 213 11.40 6.81 -34.92
C THR A 213 12.51 5.95 -35.54
N ALA A 214 12.50 5.81 -36.87
CA ALA A 214 13.55 5.07 -37.58
C ALA A 214 14.96 5.62 -37.30
N GLU A 215 15.09 6.94 -37.12
CA GLU A 215 16.36 7.59 -36.76
C GLU A 215 16.80 7.24 -35.33
N GLU A 216 15.89 7.34 -34.36
CA GLU A 216 16.17 7.01 -32.95
C GLU A 216 16.54 5.53 -32.80
N ALA A 217 15.81 4.63 -33.49
CA ALA A 217 16.05 3.18 -33.46
C ALA A 217 17.42 2.80 -34.04
N GLY A 218 17.96 3.59 -34.98
CA GLY A 218 19.29 3.39 -35.57
C GLY A 218 20.45 3.76 -34.64
N ARG A 219 20.20 4.42 -33.51
CA ARG A 219 21.24 4.76 -32.52
C ARG A 219 21.51 3.57 -31.59
N PRO A 220 22.73 3.46 -31.03
CA PRO A 220 23.03 2.48 -29.98
C PRO A 220 22.04 2.54 -28.82
N ASN A 221 21.78 1.41 -28.16
CA ASN A 221 20.72 1.27 -27.15
C ASN A 221 20.80 2.32 -26.01
N LEU A 222 21.96 2.47 -25.38
CA LEU A 222 22.11 3.42 -24.27
C LEU A 222 21.98 4.87 -24.77
N GLU A 223 22.55 5.19 -25.94
CA GLU A 223 22.43 6.51 -26.56
C GLU A 223 20.97 6.88 -26.90
N ARG A 224 20.16 5.97 -27.47
CA ARG A 224 18.76 6.29 -27.77
C ARG A 224 17.91 6.50 -26.51
N MET A 225 18.18 5.75 -25.43
CA MET A 225 17.43 5.87 -24.19
C MET A 225 17.82 7.12 -23.38
N PHE A 226 19.12 7.36 -23.23
CA PHE A 226 19.65 8.35 -22.28
C PHE A 226 20.23 9.60 -22.95
N GLY A 227 20.47 9.58 -24.26
CA GLY A 227 21.19 10.60 -25.00
C GLY A 227 22.70 10.33 -25.07
N ARG A 228 23.37 11.00 -26.00
CA ARG A 228 24.83 10.90 -26.19
C ARG A 228 25.55 11.73 -25.11
N PRO A 229 26.47 11.14 -24.33
CA PRO A 229 27.12 11.85 -23.24
C PRO A 229 28.30 12.70 -23.74
N ALA A 230 28.52 13.87 -23.15
CA ALA A 230 29.66 14.75 -23.43
C ALA A 230 30.92 14.39 -22.61
N ALA A 231 30.77 13.54 -21.59
CA ALA A 231 31.84 13.02 -20.74
C ALA A 231 31.62 11.52 -20.50
N PRO A 232 32.62 10.76 -20.02
CA PRO A 232 32.43 9.35 -19.72
C PRO A 232 31.32 9.11 -18.68
N VAL A 233 30.37 8.25 -19.00
CA VAL A 233 29.28 7.81 -18.12
C VAL A 233 29.07 6.30 -18.26
N ALA A 234 28.49 5.67 -17.25
CA ALA A 234 28.15 4.25 -17.27
C ALA A 234 26.63 4.03 -17.30
N ALA A 235 26.21 2.87 -17.78
CA ALA A 235 24.87 2.34 -17.52
C ALA A 235 24.93 0.83 -17.32
N TYR A 236 23.94 0.31 -16.61
CA TYR A 236 23.67 -1.11 -16.50
C TYR A 236 22.60 -1.54 -17.51
N GLY A 237 22.74 -2.75 -18.04
CA GLY A 237 21.69 -3.52 -18.69
C GLY A 237 21.52 -4.84 -17.96
N TRP A 238 20.31 -5.17 -17.56
CA TRP A 238 19.96 -6.37 -16.78
C TRP A 238 18.95 -7.23 -17.56
N SER A 239 19.29 -8.51 -17.72
CA SER A 239 18.49 -9.51 -18.44
C SER A 239 18.64 -10.87 -17.76
N VAL A 240 17.83 -11.83 -18.20
CA VAL A 240 18.07 -13.26 -17.98
C VAL A 240 18.42 -13.92 -19.31
N LEU A 241 19.34 -14.88 -19.27
CA LEU A 241 19.65 -15.80 -20.36
C LEU A 241 19.00 -17.15 -20.07
N GLU A 242 18.19 -17.65 -21.01
CA GLU A 242 17.55 -18.96 -20.91
C GLU A 242 18.49 -20.04 -21.47
N VAL A 243 19.13 -20.81 -20.58
CA VAL A 243 20.03 -21.91 -20.97
C VAL A 243 19.25 -23.23 -20.92
N PRO A 244 19.05 -23.96 -22.03
CA PRO A 244 18.26 -25.18 -21.98
C PRO A 244 18.95 -26.30 -21.16
N TYR A 245 18.19 -27.25 -20.63
CA TYR A 245 18.74 -28.45 -20.00
C TYR A 245 19.49 -29.33 -21.02
N GLY A 246 20.63 -29.91 -20.62
CA GLY A 246 21.43 -30.80 -21.46
C GLY A 246 22.87 -30.98 -20.97
N ASP A 247 23.62 -31.86 -21.64
CA ASP A 247 24.97 -32.30 -21.22
C ASP A 247 26.09 -31.28 -21.54
N ALA A 248 25.82 -30.31 -22.43
CA ALA A 248 26.77 -29.28 -22.82
C ALA A 248 26.54 -27.98 -22.02
N LEU A 249 27.48 -27.66 -21.14
CA LEU A 249 27.46 -26.47 -20.28
C LEU A 249 28.14 -25.24 -20.91
N THR A 250 28.75 -25.37 -22.09
CA THR A 250 29.47 -24.27 -22.73
C THR A 250 28.52 -23.36 -23.51
N VAL A 251 28.46 -22.10 -23.09
CA VAL A 251 27.76 -21.01 -23.78
C VAL A 251 28.80 -20.06 -24.37
N VAL A 252 28.62 -19.68 -25.63
CA VAL A 252 29.39 -18.62 -26.27
C VAL A 252 28.62 -17.31 -26.08
N LEU A 253 29.26 -16.32 -25.46
CA LEU A 253 28.78 -14.95 -25.42
C LEU A 253 29.61 -14.11 -26.39
N GLU A 254 28.96 -13.38 -27.29
CA GLU A 254 29.63 -12.46 -28.21
C GLU A 254 28.82 -11.20 -28.47
N GLY A 255 29.49 -10.15 -28.93
CA GLY A 255 28.82 -8.89 -29.18
C GLY A 255 29.79 -7.76 -29.43
N ARG A 256 29.31 -6.54 -29.20
CA ARG A 256 30.08 -5.30 -29.36
C ARG A 256 29.74 -4.35 -28.23
N ALA A 257 30.73 -3.62 -27.73
CA ALA A 257 30.51 -2.53 -26.78
C ALA A 257 31.17 -1.25 -27.28
N SER A 258 30.58 -0.10 -26.97
CA SER A 258 31.09 1.22 -27.35
C SER A 258 32.24 1.71 -26.44
N GLY A 259 32.61 0.96 -25.42
CA GLY A 259 33.69 1.31 -24.50
C GLY A 259 33.92 0.24 -23.44
N ARG A 260 34.66 0.60 -22.37
CA ARG A 260 35.01 -0.33 -21.30
C ARG A 260 33.75 -0.95 -20.70
N SER A 261 33.65 -2.27 -20.74
CA SER A 261 32.43 -2.97 -20.33
C SER A 261 32.75 -4.26 -19.58
N THR A 262 31.84 -4.66 -18.71
CA THR A 262 31.92 -5.94 -18.00
C THR A 262 30.58 -6.64 -18.13
N VAL A 263 30.63 -7.94 -18.41
CA VAL A 263 29.46 -8.83 -18.45
C VAL A 263 29.59 -9.80 -17.28
N TRP A 264 28.56 -9.88 -16.46
CA TRP A 264 28.43 -10.86 -15.38
C TRP A 264 27.37 -11.91 -15.73
N LEU A 265 27.64 -13.17 -15.38
CA LEU A 265 26.67 -14.26 -15.39
C LEU A 265 26.51 -14.79 -13.96
N ASP A 266 25.30 -14.80 -13.43
CA ASP A 266 24.98 -15.20 -12.04
C ASP A 266 25.90 -14.50 -11.01
N GLY A 267 26.17 -13.22 -11.24
CA GLY A 267 27.01 -12.37 -10.39
C GLY A 267 28.53 -12.57 -10.55
N ARG A 268 28.98 -13.49 -11.42
CA ARG A 268 30.41 -13.74 -11.67
C ARG A 268 30.87 -13.04 -12.95
N PRO A 269 32.02 -12.35 -12.97
CA PRO A 269 32.56 -11.76 -14.19
C PRO A 269 32.78 -12.83 -15.26
N ALA A 270 32.16 -12.65 -16.42
CA ALA A 270 32.23 -13.55 -17.56
C ALA A 270 33.08 -12.96 -18.70
N ILE A 271 32.98 -11.65 -18.94
CA ILE A 271 33.74 -10.93 -19.97
C ILE A 271 34.18 -9.57 -19.44
N GLU A 272 35.43 -9.20 -19.71
CA GLU A 272 35.93 -7.84 -19.59
C GLU A 272 36.33 -7.30 -20.97
N VAL A 273 35.72 -6.19 -21.35
CA VAL A 273 35.99 -5.48 -22.60
C VAL A 273 36.79 -4.23 -22.25
N ALA A 274 38.06 -4.19 -22.64
CA ALA A 274 38.96 -3.11 -22.26
C ALA A 274 38.69 -1.78 -23.00
N ALA A 275 38.23 -1.85 -24.25
CA ALA A 275 37.99 -0.70 -25.12
C ALA A 275 36.87 -1.01 -26.13
N ALA A 276 36.37 0.01 -26.82
CA ALA A 276 35.33 -0.13 -27.83
C ALA A 276 35.70 -1.18 -28.89
N GLY A 277 34.78 -2.09 -29.20
CA GLY A 277 35.01 -3.14 -30.19
C GLY A 277 34.20 -4.41 -29.97
N PRO A 278 34.39 -5.41 -30.86
CA PRO A 278 33.78 -6.72 -30.72
C PRO A 278 34.44 -7.53 -29.61
N PHE A 279 33.67 -8.42 -28.98
CA PHE A 279 34.16 -9.37 -27.99
C PHE A 279 33.49 -10.72 -28.18
N ARG A 280 34.17 -11.78 -27.72
CA ARG A 280 33.66 -13.15 -27.72
C ARG A 280 34.33 -13.93 -26.59
N ALA A 281 33.56 -14.72 -25.85
CA ALA A 281 34.05 -15.61 -24.81
C ALA A 281 33.22 -16.89 -24.74
N GLU A 282 33.88 -17.98 -24.38
CA GLU A 282 33.23 -19.24 -24.01
C GLU A 282 33.19 -19.33 -22.49
N ILE A 283 31.99 -19.59 -21.95
CA ILE A 283 31.76 -19.67 -20.52
C ILE A 283 30.98 -20.94 -20.17
N SER A 284 31.19 -21.43 -18.94
CA SER A 284 30.37 -22.49 -18.38
C SER A 284 29.13 -21.89 -17.74
N ALA A 285 27.95 -22.33 -18.15
CA ALA A 285 26.67 -21.92 -17.60
C ALA A 285 25.79 -23.14 -17.33
N ASP A 286 25.25 -23.22 -16.12
CA ASP A 286 24.29 -24.26 -15.77
C ASP A 286 22.96 -24.03 -16.52
N ALA A 287 22.18 -25.09 -16.71
CA ALA A 287 20.86 -24.98 -17.35
C ALA A 287 19.83 -24.22 -16.49
N GLY A 288 18.93 -23.47 -17.11
CA GLY A 288 17.88 -22.68 -16.48
C GLY A 288 18.02 -21.19 -16.75
N ARG A 289 17.33 -20.39 -15.94
CA ARG A 289 17.36 -18.92 -15.97
C ARG A 289 18.63 -18.40 -15.32
N ARG A 290 19.51 -17.77 -16.13
CA ARG A 290 20.79 -17.22 -15.67
C ARG A 290 20.76 -15.70 -15.69
N GLN A 291 21.08 -15.06 -14.58
CA GLN A 291 21.11 -13.61 -14.49
C GLN A 291 22.28 -13.06 -15.30
N VAL A 292 22.00 -12.12 -16.20
CA VAL A 292 23.02 -11.42 -16.99
C VAL A 292 22.96 -9.94 -16.66
N LEU A 293 24.09 -9.41 -16.22
CA LEU A 293 24.28 -7.98 -16.02
C LEU A 293 25.39 -7.51 -16.96
N VAL A 294 25.16 -6.40 -17.65
CA VAL A 294 26.17 -5.72 -18.43
C VAL A 294 26.34 -4.33 -17.85
N ARG A 295 27.57 -3.91 -17.61
CA ARG A 295 27.91 -2.51 -17.34
C ARG A 295 28.71 -2.00 -18.51
N CYS A 296 28.25 -0.92 -19.13
CA CYS A 296 28.92 -0.31 -20.28
C CYS A 296 29.24 1.15 -20.01
N VAL A 297 30.52 1.50 -20.14
CA VAL A 297 30.98 2.90 -20.10
C VAL A 297 31.01 3.44 -21.54
N GLY A 298 30.28 4.52 -21.79
CA GLY A 298 30.30 5.24 -23.07
C GLY A 298 30.89 6.63 -22.93
N GLY A 299 31.03 7.33 -24.06
CA GLY A 299 31.59 8.66 -24.14
C GLY A 299 31.05 9.47 -25.33
N PRO A 300 31.75 10.55 -25.73
CA PRO A 300 31.29 11.48 -26.78
C PRO A 300 31.08 10.88 -28.17
N ASP A 301 31.68 9.73 -28.46
CA ASP A 301 31.62 9.11 -29.79
C ASP A 301 30.38 8.23 -29.95
N GLU A 302 30.19 7.27 -29.05
CA GLU A 302 29.15 6.25 -29.09
C GLU A 302 28.88 5.72 -27.67
N TRP A 303 27.64 5.32 -27.38
CA TRP A 303 27.30 4.68 -26.11
C TRP A 303 26.25 3.58 -26.26
N GLY A 304 26.68 2.33 -26.14
CA GLY A 304 25.80 1.17 -26.16
C GLY A 304 26.55 -0.15 -26.10
N PHE A 305 25.78 -1.22 -26.07
CA PHE A 305 26.30 -2.58 -26.24
C PHE A 305 25.28 -3.48 -26.96
N GLU A 306 25.80 -4.49 -27.63
CA GLU A 306 25.07 -5.63 -28.15
C GLU A 306 25.63 -6.90 -27.50
N LEU A 307 24.76 -7.83 -27.13
CA LEU A 307 25.14 -9.13 -26.59
C LEU A 307 24.26 -10.21 -27.21
N ARG A 308 24.90 -11.26 -27.71
CA ARG A 308 24.28 -12.48 -28.24
C ARG A 308 24.88 -13.67 -27.53
N ALA A 309 24.07 -14.70 -27.36
CA ALA A 309 24.46 -15.93 -26.69
C ALA A 309 24.16 -17.13 -27.59
N TYR A 310 25.04 -18.11 -27.60
CA TYR A 310 24.91 -19.31 -28.42
C TYR A 310 25.29 -20.56 -27.64
N ARG A 311 24.66 -21.69 -27.94
CA ARG A 311 25.05 -23.01 -27.42
C ARG A 311 25.11 -24.01 -28.56
N GLY A 312 26.30 -24.58 -28.81
CA GLY A 312 26.49 -25.50 -29.94
C GLY A 312 26.19 -24.87 -31.31
N GLY A 313 26.33 -23.55 -31.44
CA GLY A 313 25.99 -22.79 -32.66
C GLY A 313 24.55 -22.29 -32.72
N GLU A 314 23.65 -22.78 -31.87
CA GLU A 314 22.25 -22.34 -31.82
C GLU A 314 22.10 -21.08 -30.94
N PRO A 315 21.33 -20.06 -31.36
CA PRO A 315 21.13 -18.86 -30.57
C PRO A 315 20.30 -19.15 -29.31
N LEU A 316 20.70 -18.52 -28.20
CA LEU A 316 19.97 -18.52 -26.94
C LEU A 316 19.17 -17.23 -26.80
N ALA A 317 18.00 -17.33 -26.16
CA ALA A 317 17.12 -16.19 -25.94
C ALA A 317 17.48 -15.45 -24.65
N PHE A 318 17.46 -14.11 -24.74
CA PHE A 318 17.38 -13.25 -23.58
C PHE A 318 15.91 -12.97 -23.24
N ALA A 319 15.61 -12.82 -21.96
CA ALA A 319 14.29 -12.46 -21.46
C ALA A 319 14.41 -11.42 -20.34
N ALA A 320 13.35 -10.62 -20.15
CA ALA A 320 13.29 -9.66 -19.06
C ALA A 320 13.53 -10.36 -17.71
N PRO A 321 14.34 -9.76 -16.82
CA PRO A 321 14.72 -10.40 -15.56
C PRO A 321 13.53 -10.56 -14.61
N VAL A 322 12.54 -9.68 -14.76
CA VAL A 322 11.22 -9.74 -14.13
C VAL A 322 10.15 -9.51 -15.20
N PRO A 323 8.94 -10.09 -15.08
CA PRO A 323 7.84 -9.77 -15.99
C PRO A 323 7.52 -8.27 -15.94
N VAL A 324 7.58 -7.58 -17.09
CA VAL A 324 7.15 -6.18 -17.20
C VAL A 324 5.99 -6.07 -18.18
N HIS A 325 4.80 -5.82 -17.66
CA HIS A 325 3.60 -5.67 -18.48
C HIS A 325 3.68 -4.40 -19.34
N GLY A 326 3.27 -4.49 -20.61
CA GLY A 326 3.42 -3.39 -21.57
C GLY A 326 4.86 -3.14 -22.05
N GLY A 327 5.83 -3.98 -21.66
CA GLY A 327 7.20 -3.94 -22.14
C GLY A 327 7.57 -5.23 -22.88
N GLU A 328 7.93 -5.13 -24.16
CA GLU A 328 8.30 -6.30 -24.99
C GLU A 328 9.81 -6.59 -25.00
N GLY A 329 10.62 -5.73 -24.38
CA GLY A 329 12.08 -5.86 -24.37
C GLY A 329 12.60 -6.93 -23.41
N ALA A 330 13.72 -7.56 -23.78
CA ALA A 330 14.40 -8.55 -22.93
C ALA A 330 15.29 -7.92 -21.83
N TRP A 331 15.45 -6.60 -21.82
CA TRP A 331 16.44 -5.91 -20.99
C TRP A 331 15.82 -4.76 -20.20
N LEU A 332 16.28 -4.58 -18.96
CA LEU A 332 16.09 -3.36 -18.17
C LEU A 332 17.39 -2.56 -18.14
N TYR A 333 17.29 -1.24 -18.26
CA TYR A 333 18.47 -0.37 -18.30
C TYR A 333 18.45 0.69 -17.20
N ALA A 334 19.60 0.99 -16.61
CA ALA A 334 19.74 2.03 -15.59
C ALA A 334 20.96 2.92 -15.86
N GLY A 335 20.72 4.23 -15.97
CA GLY A 335 21.75 5.24 -16.18
C GLY A 335 21.18 6.64 -16.44
N PRO A 336 22.04 7.62 -16.78
CA PRO A 336 23.50 7.57 -16.73
C PRO A 336 24.04 7.54 -15.28
N LEU A 337 25.15 6.84 -15.08
CA LEU A 337 25.81 6.61 -13.78
C LEU A 337 27.26 7.09 -13.83
N ASP A 338 27.83 7.37 -12.65
CA ASP A 338 29.26 7.68 -12.52
C ASP A 338 30.11 6.49 -13.02
N PRO A 339 31.01 6.68 -13.99
CA PRO A 339 31.83 5.61 -14.54
C PRO A 339 32.80 4.98 -13.54
N SER A 340 33.11 5.67 -12.43
CA SER A 340 33.95 5.19 -11.33
C SER A 340 33.17 4.44 -10.24
N ALA A 341 31.87 4.70 -10.11
CA ALA A 341 31.01 3.99 -9.16
C ALA A 341 30.52 2.67 -9.78
N ALA A 342 31.05 1.55 -9.32
CA ALA A 342 30.58 0.21 -9.66
C ALA A 342 30.02 -0.45 -8.40
N ALA A 343 28.77 -0.91 -8.48
CA ALA A 343 28.16 -1.74 -7.44
C ALA A 343 28.26 -3.22 -7.81
N GLU A 344 28.31 -4.07 -6.79
CA GLU A 344 28.26 -5.52 -6.94
C GLU A 344 26.95 -5.96 -7.60
N PRO A 345 26.94 -6.98 -8.47
CA PRO A 345 25.74 -7.40 -9.19
C PRO A 345 24.53 -7.68 -8.30
N ALA A 346 24.73 -8.25 -7.11
CA ALA A 346 23.66 -8.53 -6.16
C ALA A 346 22.96 -7.26 -5.61
N ALA A 347 23.67 -6.13 -5.56
CA ALA A 347 23.10 -4.84 -5.16
C ALA A 347 22.41 -4.12 -6.33
N VAL A 348 22.70 -4.53 -7.57
CA VAL A 348 22.12 -3.94 -8.79
C VAL A 348 20.88 -4.71 -9.22
N CYS A 349 20.95 -6.04 -9.31
CA CYS A 349 19.92 -6.90 -9.86
C CYS A 349 18.72 -7.08 -8.91
N GLY A 350 17.89 -6.06 -8.78
CA GLY A 350 16.65 -6.07 -8.02
C GLY A 350 15.71 -4.94 -8.42
N THR A 351 14.43 -5.08 -8.10
CA THR A 351 13.41 -4.06 -8.39
C THR A 351 13.25 -3.04 -7.26
N ALA A 352 13.95 -3.18 -6.14
CA ALA A 352 13.92 -2.17 -5.08
C ALA A 352 15.06 -1.14 -5.20
N ALA A 353 16.10 -1.43 -5.97
CA ALA A 353 17.33 -0.63 -6.00
C ALA A 353 17.16 0.68 -6.79
N LEU A 354 17.55 1.79 -6.17
CA LEU A 354 17.78 3.08 -6.84
C LEU A 354 19.28 3.27 -7.10
N PHE A 355 19.61 3.98 -8.18
CA PHE A 355 20.99 4.17 -8.61
C PHE A 355 21.38 5.66 -8.55
N PRO A 356 22.52 6.03 -7.94
CA PRO A 356 23.05 7.40 -8.01
C PRO A 356 23.32 7.78 -9.46
N ALA A 357 22.63 8.82 -9.95
CA ALA A 357 22.68 9.25 -11.33
C ALA A 357 23.66 10.39 -11.54
N VAL A 358 24.20 10.48 -12.76
CA VAL A 358 24.90 11.66 -13.28
C VAL A 358 24.21 12.18 -14.53
N ASP A 359 24.38 13.45 -14.84
CA ASP A 359 23.95 14.02 -16.12
C ASP A 359 24.90 13.59 -17.26
N LEU A 360 24.55 13.94 -18.50
CA LEU A 360 25.37 13.63 -19.68
C LEU A 360 26.75 14.35 -19.68
N ALA A 361 27.01 15.25 -18.73
CA ALA A 361 28.31 15.88 -18.52
C ALA A 361 29.06 15.28 -17.32
N GLY A 362 28.55 14.21 -16.69
CA GLY A 362 29.18 13.51 -15.57
C GLY A 362 28.99 14.17 -14.21
N ARG A 363 28.07 15.15 -14.06
CA ARG A 363 27.77 15.81 -12.78
C ARG A 363 26.65 15.09 -12.06
N ALA A 364 26.68 15.06 -10.73
CA ALA A 364 25.63 14.41 -9.92
C ALA A 364 24.23 14.93 -10.27
N ALA A 365 23.28 14.00 -10.50
CA ALA A 365 21.93 14.27 -10.98
C ALA A 365 20.85 13.52 -10.19
N GLY A 366 21.09 13.31 -8.89
CA GLY A 366 20.15 12.62 -8.01
C GLY A 366 20.17 11.11 -8.18
N GLN A 367 18.99 10.50 -8.39
CA GLN A 367 18.82 9.06 -8.54
C GLN A 367 18.06 8.70 -9.81
N THR A 368 18.37 7.54 -10.38
CA THR A 368 17.70 6.93 -11.52
C THR A 368 17.24 5.51 -11.18
N TYR A 369 16.42 4.93 -12.06
CA TYR A 369 15.80 3.63 -11.91
C TYR A 369 15.69 2.92 -13.26
N TRP A 370 15.14 1.71 -13.26
CA TRP A 370 15.00 0.86 -14.45
C TRP A 370 14.13 1.47 -15.55
N ARG A 371 14.66 1.41 -16.78
CA ARG A 371 14.03 1.86 -18.02
C ARG A 371 13.86 0.71 -18.99
N LEU A 372 12.86 0.86 -19.85
CA LEU A 372 12.68 0.03 -21.02
C LEU A 372 13.26 0.76 -22.23
N ASP A 373 13.60 -0.01 -23.25
CA ASP A 373 14.08 0.50 -24.51
C ASP A 373 12.94 1.01 -25.41
N ALA A 374 12.28 2.05 -24.93
CA ALA A 374 11.19 2.74 -25.60
C ALA A 374 11.19 4.23 -25.20
N PRO A 375 10.56 5.12 -25.98
CA PRO A 375 10.59 6.56 -25.73
C PRO A 375 10.10 6.92 -24.33
N GLU A 376 11.01 7.45 -23.50
CA GLU A 376 10.72 7.92 -22.13
C GLU A 376 10.04 6.88 -21.22
N THR A 377 10.24 5.60 -21.49
CA THR A 377 9.54 4.52 -20.79
C THR A 377 10.36 3.97 -19.62
N MET A 378 9.73 3.91 -18.46
CA MET A 378 10.23 3.37 -17.20
C MET A 378 9.58 2.02 -16.93
N ALA A 379 10.27 1.11 -16.25
CA ALA A 379 9.64 -0.07 -15.65
C ALA A 379 9.27 0.27 -14.20
N ARG A 380 8.00 0.51 -13.89
CA ARG A 380 7.53 1.02 -12.59
C ARG A 380 6.70 -0.05 -11.85
N PRO A 381 6.92 -0.34 -10.55
CA PRO A 381 6.12 -1.28 -9.78
C PRO A 381 4.76 -0.68 -9.43
N TYR A 382 3.70 -1.49 -9.45
CA TYR A 382 2.35 -1.09 -9.06
C TYR A 382 1.70 -2.16 -8.17
N TYR A 383 0.78 -1.72 -7.31
CA TYR A 383 -0.20 -2.63 -6.72
C TYR A 383 -1.16 -3.12 -7.83
N GLU A 384 -0.94 -4.33 -8.32
CA GLU A 384 -2.00 -5.09 -8.97
C GLU A 384 -2.86 -5.76 -7.90
N ASN A 385 -4.11 -6.08 -8.23
CA ASN A 385 -5.16 -6.54 -7.31
C ASN A 385 -5.86 -5.36 -6.60
N ALA A 386 -7.19 -5.24 -6.66
CA ALA A 386 -7.87 -3.97 -6.39
C ALA A 386 -7.91 -3.49 -4.91
N MET A 387 -8.13 -2.18 -4.80
CA MET A 387 -8.43 -1.25 -3.68
C MET A 387 -8.35 -1.68 -2.21
N LEU A 388 -7.70 -0.82 -1.41
CA LEU A 388 -8.03 -0.56 -0.01
C LEU A 388 -9.26 0.36 0.02
N SER A 389 -10.47 -0.16 -0.20
CA SER A 389 -11.66 0.66 0.07
C SER A 389 -12.04 0.52 1.54
N ASN A 390 -12.21 1.65 2.22
CA ASN A 390 -12.67 1.69 3.61
C ASN A 390 -14.10 1.14 3.82
N ARG A 391 -14.83 0.89 2.72
CA ARG A 391 -16.18 0.31 2.76
C ARG A 391 -16.21 -1.18 2.40
N TRP A 392 -15.19 -1.68 1.71
CA TRP A 392 -15.17 -3.03 1.17
C TRP A 392 -13.72 -3.44 0.85
N THR A 393 -13.06 -4.16 1.76
CA THR A 393 -12.07 -5.16 1.32
C THR A 393 -12.83 -6.44 0.96
N THR A 394 -13.74 -6.34 0.00
CA THR A 394 -14.33 -7.51 -0.65
C THR A 394 -13.72 -7.60 -2.04
N GLY A 395 -13.16 -8.76 -2.38
CA GLY A 395 -12.60 -9.03 -3.69
C GLY A 395 -11.56 -10.13 -3.64
N GLY A 396 -11.24 -10.70 -4.79
CA GLY A 396 -10.19 -11.73 -4.95
C GLY A 396 -8.75 -11.19 -4.86
N ALA A 397 -8.57 -9.95 -4.43
CA ALA A 397 -7.29 -9.27 -4.40
C ALA A 397 -6.47 -9.62 -3.15
N THR A 398 -5.21 -10.00 -3.34
CA THR A 398 -4.32 -10.26 -2.19
C THR A 398 -3.99 -8.98 -1.42
N ASN A 399 -4.01 -9.07 -0.09
CA ASN A 399 -3.51 -8.01 0.79
C ASN A 399 -2.01 -8.08 1.03
N TYR A 400 -1.30 -9.08 0.48
CA TYR A 400 0.14 -9.23 0.69
C TYR A 400 0.93 -8.00 0.23
N ALA A 401 2.00 -7.67 0.96
CA ALA A 401 2.91 -6.54 0.69
C ALA A 401 2.23 -5.15 0.63
N ARG A 402 1.08 -4.99 1.31
CA ARG A 402 0.40 -3.69 1.47
C ARG A 402 0.67 -3.09 2.83
N TRP A 403 0.85 -1.78 2.84
CA TRP A 403 0.95 -0.98 4.05
C TRP A 403 -0.39 -0.33 4.38
N ASP A 404 -1.06 -0.85 5.40
CA ASP A 404 -2.30 -0.29 5.96
C ASP A 404 -2.47 -0.72 7.42
N TYR A 405 -3.18 0.07 8.23
CA TYR A 405 -3.28 -0.19 9.66
C TYR A 405 -3.95 -1.54 10.02
N PRO A 406 -5.01 -2.02 9.34
CA PRO A 406 -5.62 -3.32 9.65
C PRO A 406 -4.67 -4.48 9.32
N LEU A 407 -3.79 -4.29 8.32
CA LEU A 407 -2.75 -5.24 7.98
C LEU A 407 -1.63 -5.23 9.01
N GLY A 408 -1.34 -4.08 9.62
CA GLY A 408 -0.43 -3.98 10.77
C GLY A 408 -0.86 -4.89 11.93
N VAL A 409 -2.11 -4.79 12.38
CA VAL A 409 -2.62 -5.67 13.46
C VAL A 409 -2.64 -7.14 13.02
N THR A 410 -2.92 -7.40 11.74
CA THR A 410 -2.94 -8.77 11.19
C THR A 410 -1.56 -9.39 11.14
N MET A 411 -0.54 -8.66 10.70
CA MET A 411 0.84 -9.14 10.73
C MET A 411 1.33 -9.35 12.16
N TYR A 412 0.96 -8.47 13.10
CA TYR A 412 1.24 -8.68 14.51
C TYR A 412 0.58 -9.96 15.04
N GLY A 413 -0.70 -10.18 14.72
CA GLY A 413 -1.44 -11.39 15.07
C GLY A 413 -0.81 -12.67 14.50
N LEU A 414 -0.37 -12.65 13.24
CA LEU A 414 0.33 -13.77 12.61
C LEU A 414 1.67 -14.04 13.28
N LEU A 415 2.50 -13.02 13.55
CA LEU A 415 3.79 -13.20 14.24
C LEU A 415 3.62 -13.80 15.64
N ARG A 416 2.58 -13.36 16.38
CA ARG A 416 2.27 -13.88 17.71
C ARG A 416 1.71 -15.31 17.64
N THR A 417 0.82 -15.59 16.70
CA THR A 417 0.26 -16.94 16.46
C THR A 417 1.33 -17.92 16.02
N ALA A 418 2.22 -17.52 15.13
CA ALA A 418 3.35 -18.34 14.68
C ALA A 418 4.23 -18.78 15.85
N ARG A 419 4.47 -17.88 16.83
CA ARG A 419 5.20 -18.19 18.06
C ARG A 419 4.42 -19.15 18.97
N GLU A 420 3.12 -18.91 19.15
CA GLU A 420 2.26 -19.76 20.00
C GLU A 420 2.09 -21.18 19.45
N LEU A 421 1.97 -21.31 18.13
CA LEU A 421 1.76 -22.58 17.44
C LEU A 421 3.06 -23.28 17.02
N ASN A 422 4.23 -22.65 17.17
CA ASN A 422 5.51 -23.12 16.61
C ASN A 422 5.43 -23.36 15.09
N ARG A 423 4.91 -22.37 14.35
CA ARG A 423 4.69 -22.43 12.89
C ARG A 423 5.61 -21.45 12.15
N PRO A 424 6.84 -21.87 11.78
CA PRO A 424 7.82 -20.98 11.14
C PRO A 424 7.33 -20.44 9.79
N ASP A 425 6.56 -21.22 9.05
CA ASP A 425 5.95 -20.82 7.77
C ASP A 425 5.02 -19.60 7.90
N LEU A 426 4.27 -19.49 9.00
CA LEU A 426 3.44 -18.31 9.28
C LEU A 426 4.29 -17.08 9.61
N ALA A 427 5.41 -17.28 10.30
CA ALA A 427 6.35 -16.20 10.59
C ALA A 427 7.04 -15.72 9.31
N GLU A 428 7.50 -16.63 8.45
CA GLU A 428 8.10 -16.32 7.15
C GLU A 428 7.13 -15.54 6.25
N TYR A 429 5.86 -15.94 6.20
CA TYR A 429 4.84 -15.19 5.48
C TYR A 429 4.70 -13.74 5.99
N ALA A 430 4.56 -13.57 7.31
CA ALA A 430 4.36 -12.25 7.92
C ALA A 430 5.62 -11.36 7.78
N LEU A 431 6.81 -11.95 7.91
CA LEU A 431 8.08 -11.25 7.68
C LEU A 431 8.22 -10.85 6.22
N GLY A 432 7.96 -11.74 5.27
CA GLY A 432 8.02 -11.43 3.85
C GLY A 432 7.05 -10.33 3.43
N HIS A 433 5.85 -10.27 4.04
CA HIS A 433 4.91 -9.16 3.84
C HIS A 433 5.51 -7.82 4.29
N ILE A 434 6.07 -7.78 5.50
CA ILE A 434 6.68 -6.56 6.08
C ILE A 434 7.93 -6.16 5.28
N ASP A 435 8.78 -7.12 4.93
CA ASP A 435 9.98 -6.92 4.13
C ASP A 435 9.66 -6.34 2.76
N SER A 436 8.64 -6.88 2.08
CA SER A 436 8.22 -6.37 0.76
C SER A 436 7.80 -4.89 0.82
N CYS A 437 7.16 -4.46 1.92
CA CYS A 437 6.84 -3.05 2.14
C CYS A 437 8.10 -2.22 2.42
N ALA A 438 8.98 -2.71 3.29
CA ALA A 438 10.17 -1.99 3.73
C ALA A 438 11.23 -1.85 2.62
N GLU A 439 11.39 -2.85 1.76
CA GLU A 439 12.34 -2.84 0.64
C GLU A 439 12.04 -1.76 -0.39
N LEU A 440 10.75 -1.52 -0.68
CA LEU A 440 10.33 -0.49 -1.61
C LEU A 440 10.15 0.90 -0.95
N TYR A 441 10.57 1.10 0.30
CA TYR A 441 10.38 2.38 0.98
C TYR A 441 11.16 3.53 0.31
N GLU A 442 12.47 3.34 0.07
CA GLU A 442 13.29 4.36 -0.60
C GLU A 442 12.84 4.59 -2.04
N TYR A 443 12.50 3.51 -2.75
CA TYR A 443 11.89 3.58 -4.08
C TYR A 443 10.63 4.44 -4.07
N ALA A 444 9.69 4.18 -3.15
CA ALA A 444 8.41 4.88 -3.09
C ALA A 444 8.56 6.37 -2.76
N LEU A 445 9.55 6.74 -1.93
CA LEU A 445 9.88 8.15 -1.69
C LEU A 445 10.37 8.83 -2.96
N TRP A 446 11.32 8.22 -3.67
CA TRP A 446 11.84 8.73 -4.94
C TRP A 446 10.75 8.81 -6.01
N ASP A 447 9.92 7.78 -6.11
CA ASP A 447 8.84 7.65 -7.08
C ASP A 447 7.76 8.74 -6.89
N ARG A 448 7.39 9.02 -5.63
CA ARG A 448 6.55 10.17 -5.26
C ARG A 448 7.17 11.49 -5.74
N ASP A 449 8.44 11.71 -5.44
CA ASP A 449 9.08 12.99 -5.75
C ASP A 449 9.32 13.16 -7.26
N ARG A 450 9.53 12.05 -7.98
CA ARG A 450 9.78 12.02 -9.42
C ARG A 450 8.51 12.15 -10.26
N TYR A 451 7.43 11.45 -9.90
CA TYR A 451 6.19 11.38 -10.69
C TYR A 451 4.98 12.02 -10.00
N GLY A 452 5.22 12.70 -8.88
CA GLY A 452 4.25 13.47 -8.10
C GLY A 452 3.43 12.66 -7.09
N PHE A 453 3.25 11.36 -7.34
CA PHE A 453 2.54 10.43 -6.44
C PHE A 453 3.17 9.04 -6.53
N PRO A 454 3.36 8.31 -5.41
CA PRO A 454 3.98 6.99 -5.44
C PRO A 454 3.03 5.97 -6.07
N SER A 455 3.54 4.91 -6.68
CA SER A 455 2.73 3.79 -7.21
C SER A 455 2.54 2.64 -6.23
N VAL A 456 3.35 2.63 -5.15
CA VAL A 456 3.35 1.65 -4.06
C VAL A 456 3.56 2.36 -2.73
N ASN A 457 3.27 1.72 -1.59
CA ASN A 457 3.51 2.26 -0.24
C ASN A 457 2.87 3.65 0.01
N HIS A 458 1.75 3.98 -0.65
CA HIS A 458 1.09 5.28 -0.58
C HIS A 458 0.97 5.84 0.84
N GLN A 459 0.39 5.09 1.77
CA GLN A 459 0.22 5.55 3.15
C GLN A 459 1.54 5.73 3.89
N LEU A 460 2.51 4.83 3.67
CA LEU A 460 3.82 4.88 4.32
C LEU A 460 4.65 6.11 3.91
N VAL A 461 4.57 6.56 2.65
CA VAL A 461 5.35 7.72 2.18
C VAL A 461 4.56 9.04 2.16
N LEU A 462 3.25 8.98 2.42
CA LEU A 462 2.34 10.12 2.53
C LEU A 462 1.72 10.20 3.93
N ILE A 463 2.56 10.05 4.96
CA ILE A 463 2.13 10.10 6.37
C ILE A 463 1.59 11.50 6.68
N ARG A 464 0.27 11.58 6.90
CA ARG A 464 -0.43 12.80 7.35
C ARG A 464 -1.19 12.59 8.67
N MET A 465 -1.37 11.34 9.09
CA MET A 465 -2.12 10.97 10.30
C MET A 465 -1.62 9.65 10.86
N LEU A 466 -1.98 9.37 12.11
CA LEU A 466 -1.52 8.19 12.84
C LEU A 466 -1.91 6.87 12.14
N ASP A 467 -3.11 6.79 11.55
CA ASP A 467 -3.59 5.63 10.79
C ASP A 467 -2.62 5.22 9.66
N ASN A 468 -1.88 6.17 9.08
CA ASN A 468 -1.00 5.89 7.94
C ASN A 468 0.28 5.15 8.34
N CYS A 469 0.63 5.05 9.62
CA CYS A 469 1.96 4.57 10.04
C CYS A 469 1.96 3.71 11.30
N GLY A 470 1.09 4.00 12.25
CA GLY A 470 1.18 3.51 13.63
C GLY A 470 1.12 2.00 13.81
N SER A 471 -0.03 1.42 13.50
CA SER A 471 -0.29 -0.02 13.62
C SER A 471 0.75 -0.86 12.87
N PHE A 472 1.06 -0.50 11.63
CA PHE A 472 1.99 -1.26 10.81
C PHE A 472 3.44 -1.07 11.26
N GLY A 473 3.83 0.15 11.62
CA GLY A 473 5.14 0.43 12.22
C GLY A 473 5.36 -0.36 13.50
N SER A 474 4.32 -0.54 14.32
CA SER A 474 4.34 -1.36 15.53
C SER A 474 4.61 -2.84 15.20
N ALA A 475 3.91 -3.40 14.21
CA ALA A 475 4.14 -4.77 13.74
C ALA A 475 5.54 -4.96 13.13
N MET A 476 6.01 -3.98 12.36
CA MET A 476 7.37 -3.95 11.81
C MET A 476 8.44 -3.93 12.91
N LEU A 477 8.21 -3.24 14.03
CA LEU A 477 9.13 -3.29 15.17
C LEU A 477 9.13 -4.66 15.88
N GLU A 478 8.01 -5.40 15.91
CA GLU A 478 8.01 -6.80 16.36
C GLU A 478 8.82 -7.69 15.40
N ALA A 479 8.77 -7.43 14.09
CA ALA A 479 9.62 -8.09 13.11
C ALA A 479 11.12 -7.76 13.33
N TYR A 480 11.45 -6.50 13.60
CA TYR A 480 12.81 -6.05 13.92
C TYR A 480 13.41 -6.82 15.10
N LEU A 481 12.66 -7.01 16.18
CA LEU A 481 13.13 -7.77 17.36
C LEU A 481 13.48 -9.23 17.04
N ARG A 482 13.00 -9.77 15.92
CA ARG A 482 13.31 -11.13 15.45
C ARG A 482 14.45 -11.17 14.45
N THR A 483 14.51 -10.21 13.53
CA THR A 483 15.40 -10.27 12.36
C THR A 483 16.64 -9.39 12.49
N GLY A 484 16.58 -8.32 13.29
CA GLY A 484 17.63 -7.30 13.35
C GLY A 484 17.76 -6.47 12.06
N ASN A 485 16.77 -6.52 11.16
CA ASN A 485 16.84 -5.82 9.87
C ASN A 485 16.88 -4.29 10.06
N ALA A 486 18.03 -3.69 9.76
CA ALA A 486 18.27 -2.25 9.97
C ALA A 486 17.33 -1.33 9.16
N ARG A 487 16.77 -1.81 8.03
CA ARG A 487 15.80 -1.01 7.23
C ARG A 487 14.57 -0.66 8.04
N TYR A 488 14.12 -1.57 8.91
CA TYR A 488 12.96 -1.35 9.76
C TYR A 488 13.18 -0.20 10.74
N LEU A 489 14.40 -0.06 11.28
CA LEU A 489 14.73 1.06 12.18
C LEU A 489 14.73 2.39 11.45
N ALA A 490 15.21 2.46 10.21
CA ALA A 490 15.18 3.70 9.42
C ALA A 490 13.74 4.18 9.17
N ILE A 491 12.84 3.24 8.83
CA ILE A 491 11.40 3.55 8.68
C ILE A 491 10.81 3.94 10.03
N ALA A 492 11.11 3.21 11.10
CA ALA A 492 10.60 3.50 12.44
C ALA A 492 11.07 4.87 12.94
N ASP A 493 12.29 5.29 12.64
CA ASP A 493 12.81 6.63 12.95
C ASP A 493 11.98 7.72 12.25
N ALA A 494 11.61 7.52 10.98
CA ALA A 494 10.77 8.46 10.25
C ALA A 494 9.33 8.54 10.84
N ILE A 495 8.78 7.41 11.28
CA ILE A 495 7.46 7.37 11.94
C ILE A 495 7.52 8.03 13.33
N ALA A 496 8.57 7.77 14.11
CA ALA A 496 8.76 8.37 15.41
C ALA A 496 8.97 9.88 15.32
N ASP A 497 9.77 10.36 14.36
CA ASP A 497 9.90 11.79 14.07
C ASP A 497 8.54 12.41 13.72
N PHE A 498 7.74 11.75 12.88
CA PHE A 498 6.38 12.21 12.60
C PHE A 498 5.56 12.35 13.90
N MET A 499 5.42 11.30 14.70
CA MET A 499 4.57 11.33 15.90
C MET A 499 5.09 12.29 16.98
N LEU A 500 6.40 12.32 17.22
CA LEU A 500 6.98 13.05 18.34
C LEU A 500 7.23 14.52 18.04
N ARG A 501 7.42 14.89 16.76
CA ARG A 501 7.87 16.24 16.36
C ARG A 501 6.93 16.97 15.43
N ARG A 502 6.26 16.27 14.50
CA ARG A 502 5.51 16.91 13.41
C ARG A 502 4.00 16.79 13.52
N LEU A 503 3.50 15.71 14.09
CA LEU A 503 2.08 15.47 14.28
C LEU A 503 1.45 16.61 15.09
N GLU A 504 0.31 17.08 14.63
CA GLU A 504 -0.39 18.19 15.24
C GLU A 504 -0.87 17.88 16.65
N ARG A 505 -0.81 18.90 17.50
CA ARG A 505 -1.16 18.81 18.92
C ARG A 505 -2.11 19.94 19.31
N ARG A 506 -2.99 19.66 20.26
CA ARG A 506 -3.72 20.69 21.01
C ARG A 506 -2.76 21.43 21.95
N GLU A 507 -3.22 22.54 22.53
CA GLU A 507 -2.42 23.37 23.44
C GLU A 507 -1.87 22.60 24.65
N ASP A 508 -2.61 21.59 25.13
CA ASP A 508 -2.18 20.70 26.23
C ASP A 508 -1.27 19.54 25.78
N GLY A 509 -0.92 19.50 24.49
CA GLY A 509 -0.05 18.49 23.89
C GLY A 509 -0.78 17.25 23.39
N ALA A 510 -2.11 17.15 23.48
CA ALA A 510 -2.85 15.98 23.02
C ALA A 510 -2.81 15.86 21.50
N PHE A 511 -2.59 14.65 20.98
CA PHE A 511 -2.70 14.38 19.55
C PHE A 511 -4.13 14.63 19.06
N TYR A 512 -4.25 15.16 17.85
CA TYR A 512 -5.53 15.34 17.18
C TYR A 512 -5.35 15.38 15.66
N ARG A 513 -6.46 15.28 14.93
CA ARG A 513 -6.52 15.28 13.47
C ARG A 513 -6.85 16.69 12.99
N ARG A 514 -5.90 17.39 12.37
CA ARG A 514 -6.17 18.71 11.74
C ARG A 514 -6.94 18.56 10.42
N CYS A 515 -6.44 17.70 9.52
CA CYS A 515 -7.06 17.25 8.26
C CYS A 515 -7.99 18.28 7.57
N PRO A 516 -7.49 19.45 7.15
CA PRO A 516 -8.34 20.52 6.64
C PRO A 516 -9.13 20.08 5.41
N GLY A 517 -10.44 20.36 5.39
CA GLY A 517 -11.34 19.98 4.30
C GLY A 517 -11.84 18.53 4.34
N GLU A 518 -11.34 17.70 5.26
CA GLU A 518 -11.83 16.34 5.47
C GLU A 518 -12.93 16.30 6.55
N TYR A 519 -13.76 15.26 6.54
CA TYR A 519 -14.78 15.09 7.59
C TYR A 519 -14.15 14.91 8.99
N SER A 520 -12.93 14.38 9.05
CA SER A 520 -12.13 14.18 10.27
C SER A 520 -11.45 15.46 10.79
N ALA A 521 -11.64 16.61 10.12
CA ALA A 521 -10.98 17.86 10.48
C ALA A 521 -11.27 18.29 11.94
N ASP A 522 -10.24 18.69 12.66
CA ASP A 522 -10.29 19.17 14.05
C ASP A 522 -11.00 18.21 15.01
N THR A 523 -10.58 16.94 15.01
CA THR A 523 -11.15 15.89 15.88
C THR A 523 -10.08 15.04 16.57
N MET A 524 -10.43 14.42 17.70
CA MET A 524 -9.62 13.41 18.40
C MET A 524 -10.41 12.11 18.48
N TRP A 525 -9.79 10.98 18.13
CA TRP A 525 -10.47 9.68 18.03
C TRP A 525 -9.87 8.68 19.00
N ALA A 526 -10.70 7.93 19.72
CA ALA A 526 -10.26 6.85 20.60
C ALA A 526 -9.22 5.90 19.94
N ASP A 527 -9.41 5.62 18.65
CA ASP A 527 -8.56 4.80 17.79
C ASP A 527 -7.11 5.30 17.70
N ASP A 528 -6.86 6.61 17.83
CA ASP A 528 -5.52 7.20 17.77
C ASP A 528 -4.60 6.67 18.88
N LEU A 529 -5.15 6.17 20.00
CA LEU A 529 -4.38 5.51 21.05
C LEU A 529 -3.80 4.17 20.58
N TYR A 530 -4.49 3.45 19.71
CA TYR A 530 -3.96 2.24 19.07
C TYR A 530 -2.96 2.57 17.98
N MET A 531 -3.19 3.64 17.22
CA MET A 531 -2.25 4.03 16.19
C MET A 531 -0.94 4.58 16.79
N SER A 532 -0.96 5.20 17.96
CA SER A 532 0.25 5.78 18.58
C SER A 532 0.89 4.89 19.65
N GLY A 533 0.12 4.41 20.63
CA GLY A 533 0.64 3.79 21.86
C GLY A 533 1.53 2.56 21.64
N PRO A 534 1.04 1.50 20.95
CA PRO A 534 1.82 0.30 20.67
C PRO A 534 3.09 0.57 19.86
N PHE A 535 3.05 1.50 18.90
CA PHE A 535 4.22 1.90 18.12
C PHE A 535 5.27 2.58 19.01
N LEU A 536 4.88 3.64 19.72
CA LEU A 536 5.78 4.41 20.58
C LEU A 536 6.40 3.52 21.67
N THR A 537 5.62 2.61 22.24
CA THR A 537 6.07 1.62 23.23
C THR A 537 7.15 0.71 22.66
N ARG A 538 6.93 0.12 21.48
CA ARG A 538 7.92 -0.76 20.84
C ARG A 538 9.15 0.01 20.36
N TYR A 539 8.97 1.23 19.88
CA TYR A 539 10.05 2.08 19.40
C TYR A 539 10.98 2.48 20.55
N ALA A 540 10.42 2.84 21.70
CA ALA A 540 11.17 3.06 22.95
C ALA A 540 12.05 1.87 23.32
N VAL A 541 11.50 0.65 23.27
CA VAL A 541 12.25 -0.58 23.54
C VAL A 541 13.35 -0.80 22.51
N ALA A 542 13.03 -0.68 21.22
CA ALA A 542 13.99 -0.93 20.13
C ALA A 542 15.18 0.06 20.13
N ARG A 543 14.95 1.31 20.55
CA ARG A 543 15.99 2.36 20.61
C ARG A 543 16.60 2.55 22.00
N GLY A 544 16.09 1.86 23.02
CA GLY A 544 16.47 2.12 24.41
C GLY A 544 16.20 3.55 24.86
N SER A 545 15.13 4.17 24.37
CA SER A 545 14.76 5.56 24.66
C SER A 545 13.51 5.64 25.52
N ARG A 546 13.53 6.49 26.55
CA ARG A 546 12.39 6.69 27.45
C ARG A 546 11.33 7.64 26.86
N GLU A 547 11.74 8.63 26.09
CA GLU A 547 10.85 9.70 25.59
C GLU A 547 9.58 9.17 24.87
N PRO A 548 9.65 8.21 23.94
CA PRO A 548 8.44 7.71 23.27
C PRO A 548 7.48 7.01 24.24
N LEU A 549 8.02 6.38 25.28
CA LEU A 549 7.22 5.68 26.30
C LEU A 549 6.48 6.67 27.22
N ASP A 550 7.19 7.71 27.67
CA ASP A 550 6.62 8.81 28.46
C ASP A 550 5.53 9.54 27.65
N GLU A 551 5.76 9.75 26.35
CA GLU A 551 4.79 10.34 25.45
C GLU A 551 3.54 9.46 25.29
N ALA A 552 3.70 8.16 25.10
CA ALA A 552 2.57 7.23 25.05
C ALA A 552 1.73 7.30 26.33
N ALA A 553 2.37 7.26 27.51
CA ALA A 553 1.70 7.39 28.80
C ALA A 553 0.91 8.70 28.93
N ARG A 554 1.54 9.82 28.53
CA ARG A 554 0.89 11.13 28.52
C ARG A 554 -0.36 11.16 27.63
N GLN A 555 -0.30 10.58 26.43
CA GLN A 555 -1.45 10.58 25.51
C GLN A 555 -2.65 9.82 26.07
N PHE A 556 -2.47 8.66 26.72
CA PHE A 556 -3.58 7.96 27.37
C PHE A 556 -4.28 8.82 28.43
N LEU A 557 -3.52 9.52 29.27
CA LEU A 557 -4.08 10.39 30.31
C LEU A 557 -4.77 11.63 29.73
N LEU A 558 -4.24 12.21 28.64
CA LEU A 558 -4.90 13.30 27.94
C LEU A 558 -6.20 12.84 27.29
N TYR A 559 -6.20 11.71 26.60
CA TYR A 559 -7.39 11.16 25.97
C TYR A 559 -8.47 10.79 26.99
N ARG A 560 -8.09 10.31 28.19
CA ARG A 560 -9.04 10.14 29.31
C ARG A 560 -9.82 11.43 29.59
N ARG A 561 -9.13 12.57 29.65
CA ARG A 561 -9.76 13.88 29.95
C ARG A 561 -10.79 14.31 28.91
N TYR A 562 -10.58 13.97 27.64
CA TYR A 562 -11.49 14.37 26.55
C TYR A 562 -12.62 13.36 26.31
N LEU A 563 -12.33 12.06 26.40
CA LEU A 563 -13.19 11.01 25.88
C LEU A 563 -13.83 10.13 26.95
N PHE A 564 -13.22 10.00 28.14
CA PHE A 564 -13.72 9.07 29.14
C PHE A 564 -15.03 9.57 29.76
N MET A 565 -16.02 8.70 29.78
CA MET A 565 -17.35 8.93 30.30
C MET A 565 -17.40 8.32 31.70
N GLU A 566 -17.12 9.14 32.70
CA GLU A 566 -16.88 8.70 34.10
C GLU A 566 -18.04 7.91 34.71
N ALA A 567 -19.30 8.20 34.34
CA ALA A 567 -20.46 7.51 34.90
C ALA A 567 -20.61 6.08 34.34
N GLU A 568 -20.21 5.87 33.09
CA GLU A 568 -20.29 4.60 32.39
C GLU A 568 -19.01 3.77 32.51
N GLY A 569 -17.86 4.40 32.79
CA GLY A 569 -16.56 3.76 32.73
C GLY A 569 -16.16 3.37 31.30
N LEU A 570 -16.56 4.16 30.30
CA LEU A 570 -16.35 3.89 28.87
C LEU A 570 -15.74 5.09 28.16
N MET A 571 -15.15 4.88 26.99
CA MET A 571 -14.65 5.94 26.12
C MET A 571 -15.72 6.34 25.10
N SER A 572 -15.97 7.64 24.95
CA SER A 572 -16.58 8.21 23.74
C SER A 572 -15.68 7.94 22.53
N HIS A 573 -16.26 7.67 21.37
CA HIS A 573 -15.49 7.43 20.16
C HIS A 573 -14.68 8.67 19.74
N VAL A 574 -15.32 9.84 19.62
CA VAL A 574 -14.68 11.05 19.11
C VAL A 574 -14.93 12.25 20.02
N TYR A 575 -13.94 13.13 20.11
CA TYR A 575 -14.09 14.52 20.56
C TYR A 575 -13.98 15.44 19.35
N ASP A 576 -15.01 16.22 19.10
CA ASP A 576 -15.06 17.15 17.98
C ASP A 576 -14.78 18.57 18.50
N PHE A 577 -13.59 19.10 18.21
CA PHE A 577 -13.16 20.41 18.68
C PHE A 577 -13.92 21.54 17.99
N LYS A 578 -14.46 21.31 16.79
CA LYS A 578 -15.34 22.26 16.10
C LYS A 578 -16.56 22.62 16.95
N TYR A 579 -17.04 21.68 17.75
CA TYR A 579 -18.19 21.87 18.63
C TYR A 579 -17.84 21.87 20.12
N GLY A 580 -16.57 21.66 20.49
CA GLY A 580 -16.11 21.57 21.87
C GLY A 580 -16.78 20.45 22.68
N LYS A 581 -17.08 19.30 22.06
CA LYS A 581 -17.78 18.19 22.75
C LYS A 581 -17.41 16.81 22.22
N ALA A 582 -17.44 15.85 23.14
CA ALA A 582 -17.43 14.43 22.84
C ALA A 582 -18.74 14.00 22.17
N THR A 583 -18.70 13.03 21.26
CA THR A 583 -19.90 12.42 20.67
C THR A 583 -20.73 11.67 21.70
N ARG A 584 -20.09 11.18 22.78
CA ARG A 584 -20.69 10.35 23.83
C ARG A 584 -21.32 9.07 23.31
N VAL A 585 -20.80 8.56 22.19
CA VAL A 585 -21.15 7.26 21.64
C VAL A 585 -20.02 6.28 21.98
N PRO A 586 -20.22 5.32 22.91
CA PRO A 586 -19.21 4.31 23.23
C PRO A 586 -19.21 3.21 22.17
N TRP A 587 -18.62 3.53 21.02
CA TRP A 587 -18.42 2.57 19.96
C TRP A 587 -17.48 1.44 20.42
N GLY A 588 -17.89 0.19 20.21
CA GLY A 588 -17.23 -0.99 20.73
C GLY A 588 -15.76 -1.09 20.31
N ARG A 589 -15.47 -0.98 19.01
CA ARG A 589 -14.08 -1.09 18.53
C ARG A 589 -13.19 0.05 19.02
N GLY A 590 -13.66 1.29 19.05
CA GLY A 590 -12.90 2.41 19.63
C GLY A 590 -12.53 2.17 21.10
N ASN A 591 -13.45 1.60 21.89
CA ASN A 591 -13.18 1.19 23.27
C ASN A 591 -12.20 0.01 23.35
N GLY A 592 -12.35 -0.98 22.47
CA GLY A 592 -11.43 -2.10 22.35
C GLY A 592 -10.00 -1.64 22.08
N TRP A 593 -9.81 -0.69 21.16
CA TRP A 593 -8.51 -0.13 20.84
C TRP A 593 -7.85 0.56 22.02
N CYS A 594 -8.62 1.28 22.83
CA CYS A 594 -8.11 1.90 24.05
C CYS A 594 -7.57 0.85 25.03
N LEU A 595 -8.37 -0.18 25.36
CA LEU A 595 -7.97 -1.22 26.33
C LEU A 595 -6.82 -2.10 25.82
N PHE A 596 -6.89 -2.51 24.55
CA PHE A 596 -5.83 -3.27 23.89
C PHE A 596 -4.50 -2.54 24.01
N SER A 597 -4.49 -1.27 23.63
CA SER A 597 -3.27 -0.46 23.54
C SER A 597 -2.74 -0.07 24.92
N LEU A 598 -3.62 0.22 25.87
CA LEU A 598 -3.23 0.46 27.26
C LEU A 598 -2.58 -0.78 27.88
N SER A 599 -3.09 -1.97 27.57
CA SER A 599 -2.49 -3.23 28.03
C SER A 599 -1.09 -3.47 27.45
N GLU A 600 -0.86 -3.08 26.19
CA GLU A 600 0.45 -3.16 25.53
C GLU A 600 1.47 -2.18 26.14
N LEU A 601 1.04 -0.95 26.43
CA LEU A 601 1.86 0.04 27.12
C LEU A 601 2.23 -0.43 28.54
N LEU A 602 1.24 -0.85 29.34
CA LEU A 602 1.44 -1.24 30.74
C LEU A 602 2.40 -2.42 30.91
N GLU A 603 2.52 -3.32 29.93
CA GLU A 603 3.50 -4.41 29.97
C GLU A 603 4.95 -3.90 29.91
N LYS A 604 5.20 -2.81 29.19
CA LYS A 604 6.55 -2.28 28.97
C LYS A 604 6.86 -1.05 29.81
N LEU A 605 5.86 -0.48 30.49
CA LEU A 605 6.02 0.67 31.35
C LEU A 605 6.77 0.28 32.64
N PRO A 606 7.89 0.95 33.00
CA PRO A 606 8.62 0.69 34.24
C PRO A 606 7.71 0.79 35.47
N GLU A 607 7.93 -0.09 36.46
CA GLU A 607 7.12 -0.12 37.69
C GLU A 607 7.16 1.20 38.48
N ASP A 608 8.26 1.93 38.38
CA ASP A 608 8.50 3.23 39.01
C ASP A 608 8.12 4.44 38.14
N HIS A 609 7.54 4.21 36.96
CA HIS A 609 7.09 5.30 36.09
C HIS A 609 6.00 6.13 36.79
N PRO A 610 6.10 7.48 36.84
CA PRO A 610 5.22 8.33 37.65
C PRO A 610 3.74 8.19 37.29
N ASP A 611 3.43 7.99 36.00
CA ASP A 611 2.04 7.85 35.53
C ASP A 611 1.47 6.42 35.62
N ARG A 612 2.26 5.43 36.06
CA ARG A 612 1.84 4.02 35.99
C ARG A 612 0.59 3.73 36.81
N GLU A 613 0.48 4.26 38.02
CA GLU A 613 -0.71 4.04 38.86
C GLU A 613 -1.96 4.71 38.27
N ALA A 614 -1.82 5.90 37.67
CA ALA A 614 -2.93 6.57 37.00
C ALA A 614 -3.42 5.78 35.76
N LEU A 615 -2.48 5.18 35.02
CA LEU A 615 -2.79 4.31 33.88
C LEU A 615 -3.40 2.98 34.30
N LEU A 616 -2.94 2.38 35.40
CA LEU A 616 -3.56 1.19 35.98
C LEU A 616 -4.98 1.47 36.48
N ALA A 617 -5.20 2.63 37.11
CA ALA A 617 -6.53 3.07 37.51
C ALA A 617 -7.45 3.22 36.29
N LEU A 618 -7.00 3.91 35.23
CA LEU A 618 -7.74 4.01 33.98
C LEU A 618 -8.07 2.62 33.39
N PHE A 619 -7.10 1.71 33.35
CA PHE A 619 -7.31 0.37 32.85
C PHE A 619 -8.39 -0.39 33.66
N ARG A 620 -8.33 -0.30 34.99
CA ARG A 620 -9.31 -0.93 35.90
C ARG A 620 -10.70 -0.33 35.75
N ASP A 621 -10.82 1.00 35.75
CA ASP A 621 -12.08 1.72 35.59
C ASP A 621 -12.75 1.34 34.26
N HIS A 622 -11.96 1.32 33.18
CA HIS A 622 -12.46 0.99 31.84
C HIS A 622 -12.82 -0.49 31.71
N CYS A 623 -12.03 -1.41 32.27
CA CYS A 623 -12.38 -2.83 32.34
C CYS A 623 -13.68 -3.07 33.12
N ALA A 624 -13.91 -2.33 34.21
CA ALA A 624 -15.11 -2.43 35.02
C ALA A 624 -16.38 -1.98 34.26
N GLY A 625 -16.31 -0.87 33.51
CA GLY A 625 -17.39 -0.42 32.64
C GLY A 625 -17.71 -1.42 31.51
N VAL A 626 -16.67 -1.96 30.86
CA VAL A 626 -16.83 -2.94 29.79
C VAL A 626 -17.42 -4.25 30.30
N ILE A 627 -16.88 -4.85 31.36
CA ILE A 627 -17.35 -6.16 31.84
C ILE A 627 -18.83 -6.15 32.28
N ALA A 628 -19.33 -4.99 32.75
CA ALA A 628 -20.74 -4.82 33.13
C ALA A 628 -21.72 -4.95 31.95
N LEU A 629 -21.23 -4.86 30.71
CA LEU A 629 -22.03 -4.84 29.48
C LEU A 629 -21.87 -6.12 28.63
N GLN A 630 -21.18 -7.15 29.14
CA GLN A 630 -21.05 -8.43 28.44
C GLN A 630 -22.43 -9.08 28.26
N SER A 631 -22.79 -9.46 27.04
CA SER A 631 -24.07 -10.10 26.75
C SER A 631 -24.11 -11.56 27.21
N ASP A 632 -25.27 -12.20 27.09
CA ASP A 632 -25.45 -13.62 27.42
C ASP A 632 -24.62 -14.55 26.53
N SER A 633 -24.47 -14.21 25.23
CA SER A 633 -23.62 -14.95 24.29
C SER A 633 -22.13 -14.86 24.66
N GLY A 634 -21.76 -13.90 25.51
CA GLY A 634 -20.39 -13.60 25.89
C GLY A 634 -19.76 -12.50 25.03
N LEU A 635 -20.44 -12.02 24.00
CA LEU A 635 -19.99 -10.92 23.15
C LEU A 635 -20.32 -9.55 23.75
N TRP A 636 -19.84 -8.49 23.08
CA TRP A 636 -20.21 -7.10 23.34
C TRP A 636 -20.88 -6.48 22.13
N ARG A 637 -21.62 -5.40 22.36
CA ARG A 637 -22.38 -4.72 21.31
C ARG A 637 -21.59 -3.62 20.63
N GLN A 638 -21.93 -3.37 19.37
CA GLN A 638 -21.37 -2.32 18.53
C GLN A 638 -21.41 -0.94 19.19
N VAL A 639 -22.51 -0.59 19.85
CA VAL A 639 -22.58 0.54 20.77
C VAL A 639 -22.81 -0.04 22.17
N LEU A 640 -21.81 0.06 23.04
CA LEU A 640 -21.71 -0.78 24.23
C LEU A 640 -22.89 -0.62 25.20
N ASN A 641 -23.37 0.62 25.36
CA ASN A 641 -24.46 0.96 26.28
C ASN A 641 -25.85 0.90 25.61
N ARG A 642 -25.96 0.34 24.41
CA ARG A 642 -27.22 0.21 23.67
C ARG A 642 -27.61 -1.26 23.55
N PRO A 643 -28.64 -1.73 24.29
CA PRO A 643 -29.02 -3.15 24.27
C PRO A 643 -29.57 -3.61 22.90
N ASP A 644 -30.07 -2.65 22.11
CA ASP A 644 -30.58 -2.80 20.75
C ASP A 644 -29.49 -2.87 19.67
N ALA A 645 -28.25 -2.50 19.98
CA ALA A 645 -27.13 -2.63 19.05
C ALA A 645 -26.74 -4.11 18.83
N TYR A 646 -26.30 -4.44 17.61
CA TYR A 646 -25.83 -5.78 17.27
C TYR A 646 -24.52 -6.14 18.00
N GLU A 647 -24.26 -7.43 18.22
CA GLU A 647 -23.06 -7.91 18.90
C GLU A 647 -21.84 -7.91 17.97
N GLU A 648 -20.76 -7.19 18.27
CA GLU A 648 -19.64 -7.00 17.34
C GLU A 648 -18.39 -7.79 17.77
N ALA A 649 -17.78 -8.47 16.80
CA ALA A 649 -16.76 -9.47 17.06
C ALA A 649 -15.38 -8.86 17.36
N SER A 650 -14.96 -7.81 16.65
CA SER A 650 -13.61 -7.24 16.82
C SER A 650 -13.40 -6.59 18.19
N CYS A 651 -14.39 -5.85 18.71
CA CYS A 651 -14.35 -5.28 20.05
C CYS A 651 -14.34 -6.36 21.12
N THR A 652 -15.16 -7.40 20.96
CA THR A 652 -15.18 -8.55 21.86
C THR A 652 -13.81 -9.21 21.97
N ALA A 653 -13.12 -9.41 20.84
CA ALA A 653 -11.78 -10.00 20.83
C ALA A 653 -10.75 -9.12 21.56
N MET A 654 -10.81 -7.79 21.40
CA MET A 654 -9.94 -6.86 22.14
C MET A 654 -10.22 -6.86 23.65
N PHE A 655 -11.49 -6.97 24.06
CA PHE A 655 -11.83 -7.07 25.48
C PHE A 655 -11.34 -8.39 26.09
N ALA A 656 -11.52 -9.51 25.38
CA ALA A 656 -10.96 -10.81 25.79
C ALA A 656 -9.44 -10.74 25.96
N TYR A 657 -8.75 -10.12 24.99
CA TYR A 657 -7.32 -9.88 25.02
C TYR A 657 -6.88 -9.05 26.25
N ALA A 658 -7.51 -7.90 26.47
CA ALA A 658 -7.18 -7.02 27.58
C ALA A 658 -7.46 -7.66 28.94
N PHE A 659 -8.59 -8.37 29.10
CA PHE A 659 -8.92 -9.08 30.34
C PHE A 659 -7.93 -10.21 30.63
N ALA A 660 -7.60 -11.03 29.63
CA ALA A 660 -6.63 -12.12 29.80
C ALA A 660 -5.26 -11.58 30.24
N ARG A 661 -4.80 -10.48 29.63
CA ARG A 661 -3.56 -9.81 30.03
C ARG A 661 -3.65 -9.21 31.42
N GLY A 662 -4.72 -8.50 31.74
CA GLY A 662 -4.93 -7.90 33.06
C GLY A 662 -4.89 -8.93 34.19
N VAL A 663 -5.37 -10.16 33.93
CA VAL A 663 -5.26 -11.28 34.88
C VAL A 663 -3.84 -11.85 34.93
N ARG A 664 -3.20 -12.11 33.77
CA ARG A 664 -1.84 -12.67 33.66
C ARG A 664 -0.78 -11.77 34.29
N PHE A 665 -0.91 -10.46 34.16
CA PHE A 665 0.02 -9.46 34.71
C PHE A 665 -0.38 -8.93 36.10
N GLY A 666 -1.49 -9.43 36.68
CA GLY A 666 -1.92 -9.05 38.03
C GLY A 666 -2.46 -7.62 38.17
N TRP A 667 -2.89 -6.99 37.07
CA TRP A 667 -3.43 -5.64 37.09
C TRP A 667 -4.88 -5.57 37.58
N LEU A 668 -5.64 -6.66 37.41
CA LEU A 668 -7.06 -6.75 37.77
C LEU A 668 -7.24 -7.48 39.12
N PRO A 669 -7.77 -6.82 40.17
CA PRO A 669 -7.96 -7.44 41.49
C PRO A 669 -8.95 -8.61 41.50
N GLU A 670 -10.07 -8.51 40.77
CA GLU A 670 -11.11 -9.56 40.67
C GLU A 670 -10.74 -10.62 39.62
N ARG A 671 -9.58 -11.28 39.79
CA ARG A 671 -8.95 -12.14 38.76
C ARG A 671 -9.90 -13.16 38.15
N GLU A 672 -10.67 -13.89 38.96
CA GLU A 672 -11.58 -14.95 38.53
C GLU A 672 -12.72 -14.40 37.68
N ARG A 673 -13.25 -13.23 38.04
CA ARG A 673 -14.34 -12.56 37.31
C ARG A 673 -13.89 -12.20 35.90
N TYR A 674 -12.71 -11.59 35.76
CA TYR A 674 -12.18 -11.20 34.45
C TYR A 674 -11.69 -12.39 33.63
N ALA A 675 -11.11 -13.42 34.25
CA ALA A 675 -10.76 -14.66 33.57
C ALA A 675 -12.02 -15.34 33.01
N ALA A 676 -13.07 -15.47 33.81
CA ALA A 676 -14.35 -16.03 33.36
C ALA A 676 -14.96 -15.22 32.21
N ALA A 677 -14.92 -13.89 32.28
CA ALA A 677 -15.40 -13.02 31.20
C ALA A 677 -14.58 -13.20 29.91
N ALA A 678 -13.26 -13.31 29.99
CA ALA A 678 -12.38 -13.57 28.84
C ALA A 678 -12.69 -14.93 28.18
N HIS A 679 -12.86 -16.00 28.97
CA HIS A 679 -13.27 -17.31 28.44
C HIS A 679 -14.67 -17.28 27.83
N ARG A 680 -15.64 -16.58 28.45
CA ARG A 680 -16.98 -16.39 27.86
C ARG A 680 -16.90 -15.66 26.52
N ALA A 681 -16.08 -14.62 26.43
CA ALA A 681 -15.85 -13.90 25.19
C ALA A 681 -15.31 -14.81 24.09
N TRP A 682 -14.28 -15.61 24.39
CA TRP A 682 -13.71 -16.54 23.42
C TRP A 682 -14.70 -17.63 22.98
N ARG A 683 -15.51 -18.15 23.91
CA ARG A 683 -16.58 -19.10 23.57
C ARG A 683 -17.65 -18.48 22.69
N GLY A 684 -18.07 -17.25 22.98
CA GLY A 684 -18.98 -16.49 22.12
C GLY A 684 -18.39 -16.29 20.72
N LEU A 685 -17.14 -15.86 20.61
CA LEU A 685 -16.46 -15.66 19.34
C LEU A 685 -16.37 -16.95 18.51
N THR A 686 -16.00 -18.06 19.12
CA THR A 686 -15.88 -19.35 18.41
C THR A 686 -17.22 -19.99 18.07
N ALA A 687 -18.30 -19.63 18.78
CA ALA A 687 -19.65 -20.12 18.51
C ALA A 687 -20.38 -19.26 17.46
N GLU A 688 -20.19 -17.94 17.50
CA GLU A 688 -21.03 -17.01 16.74
C GLU A 688 -20.27 -16.28 15.63
N ALA A 689 -18.94 -16.15 15.68
CA ALA A 689 -18.19 -15.27 14.78
C ALA A 689 -17.07 -15.97 13.99
N ILE A 690 -16.51 -17.07 14.47
CA ILE A 690 -15.45 -17.81 13.78
C ILE A 690 -16.04 -19.13 13.27
N ASP A 691 -16.00 -19.34 11.95
CA ASP A 691 -16.47 -20.60 11.36
C ASP A 691 -15.37 -21.67 11.30
N ARG A 692 -15.77 -22.90 10.98
CA ARG A 692 -14.87 -24.07 10.87
C ARG A 692 -13.82 -23.95 9.76
N GLN A 693 -13.98 -23.00 8.82
CA GLN A 693 -12.98 -22.70 7.80
C GLN A 693 -12.01 -21.59 8.23
N GLY A 694 -12.21 -20.98 9.39
CA GLY A 694 -11.42 -19.85 9.86
C GLY A 694 -11.84 -18.51 9.25
N ASN A 695 -13.02 -18.39 8.62
CA ASN A 695 -13.54 -17.06 8.31
C ASN A 695 -14.03 -16.38 9.59
N VAL A 696 -13.92 -15.05 9.60
CA VAL A 696 -14.36 -14.20 10.70
C VAL A 696 -15.57 -13.37 10.27
N HIS A 697 -16.67 -13.53 10.98
CA HIS A 697 -17.94 -12.85 10.80
C HIS A 697 -18.12 -11.78 11.89
N GLY A 698 -19.12 -10.92 11.73
CA GLY A 698 -19.50 -9.96 12.78
C GLY A 698 -18.49 -8.82 13.03
N VAL A 699 -17.53 -8.59 12.12
CA VAL A 699 -16.56 -7.50 12.21
C VAL A 699 -17.13 -6.28 11.49
N CYS A 700 -17.30 -5.15 12.18
CA CYS A 700 -17.83 -3.94 11.52
C CYS A 700 -16.78 -3.30 10.59
N SER A 701 -17.22 -2.78 9.44
CA SER A 701 -16.36 -2.10 8.45
C SER A 701 -15.70 -0.82 8.99
N GLY A 702 -14.81 -0.20 8.19
CA GLY A 702 -14.15 1.05 8.55
C GLY A 702 -15.15 2.19 8.86
N SER A 703 -14.94 2.87 9.99
CA SER A 703 -15.90 3.85 10.52
C SER A 703 -15.49 5.29 10.21
N ARG A 704 -16.48 6.16 10.03
CA ARG A 704 -16.35 7.60 10.23
C ARG A 704 -16.72 7.93 11.69
N TYR A 705 -17.36 9.07 11.93
CA TYR A 705 -17.98 9.35 13.21
C TYR A 705 -19.35 10.03 13.05
N SER A 706 -20.16 9.93 14.11
CA SER A 706 -21.44 10.63 14.23
C SER A 706 -21.73 10.97 15.69
N PHE A 707 -22.54 12.00 15.91
CA PHE A 707 -23.16 12.28 17.20
C PHE A 707 -24.40 11.42 17.46
N ASP A 708 -24.92 10.77 16.43
CA ASP A 708 -26.06 9.86 16.52
C ASP A 708 -25.56 8.40 16.61
N PRO A 709 -25.93 7.64 17.66
CA PRO A 709 -25.65 6.21 17.72
C PRO A 709 -26.28 5.42 16.56
N GLY A 710 -27.35 5.91 15.93
CA GLY A 710 -27.99 5.28 14.77
C GLY A 710 -27.01 4.99 13.63
N TYR A 711 -26.11 5.92 13.32
CA TYR A 711 -25.03 5.70 12.35
C TYR A 711 -24.22 4.41 12.62
N TYR A 712 -23.84 4.17 13.87
CA TYR A 712 -23.02 3.01 14.24
C TYR A 712 -23.82 1.71 14.23
N MET A 713 -25.12 1.77 14.55
CA MET A 713 -26.00 0.60 14.64
C MET A 713 -26.56 0.21 13.27
N ASP A 714 -26.86 1.19 12.43
CA ASP A 714 -27.70 1.04 11.23
C ASP A 714 -26.94 1.21 9.92
N ASP A 715 -25.92 2.07 9.87
CA ASP A 715 -25.16 2.33 8.65
C ASP A 715 -23.83 1.55 8.64
N LEU A 716 -23.20 1.41 9.81
CA LEU A 716 -21.92 0.74 9.95
C LEU A 716 -22.11 -0.77 10.13
N ARG A 717 -22.22 -1.48 9.01
CA ARG A 717 -22.49 -2.93 8.97
C ARG A 717 -21.21 -3.78 8.98
N THR A 718 -21.42 -5.08 9.20
CA THR A 718 -20.36 -6.09 9.30
C THR A 718 -19.93 -6.63 7.96
N VAL A 719 -18.63 -6.89 7.81
CA VAL A 719 -18.02 -7.49 6.62
C VAL A 719 -17.28 -8.75 7.03
N VAL A 720 -17.53 -9.85 6.32
CA VAL A 720 -16.86 -11.13 6.56
C VAL A 720 -15.40 -11.02 6.14
N ASN A 721 -14.48 -11.49 6.99
CA ASN A 721 -13.03 -11.40 6.80
C ASN A 721 -12.52 -9.97 6.63
N ASP A 722 -13.18 -9.02 7.28
CA ASP A 722 -12.66 -7.68 7.34
C ASP A 722 -11.33 -7.65 8.14
N ASN A 723 -10.31 -7.02 7.54
CA ASN A 723 -8.93 -7.00 8.05
C ASN A 723 -8.81 -6.33 9.42
N HIS A 724 -9.80 -5.53 9.86
CA HIS A 724 -9.81 -4.93 11.19
C HIS A 724 -9.93 -5.99 12.29
N GLY A 725 -10.55 -7.14 12.02
CA GLY A 725 -10.84 -8.16 13.04
C GLY A 725 -9.87 -9.34 13.07
N ILE A 726 -9.36 -9.78 11.92
CA ILE A 726 -8.65 -11.06 11.77
C ILE A 726 -7.43 -11.15 12.69
N GLY A 727 -6.54 -10.16 12.65
CA GLY A 727 -5.37 -10.09 13.53
C GLY A 727 -5.72 -10.09 15.01
N ILE A 728 -6.80 -9.40 15.38
CA ILE A 728 -7.28 -9.31 16.77
C ILE A 728 -7.78 -10.66 17.26
N MET A 729 -8.54 -11.41 16.44
CA MET A 729 -9.01 -12.76 16.80
C MET A 729 -7.83 -13.68 17.12
N MET A 730 -6.77 -13.60 16.32
CA MET A 730 -5.53 -14.33 16.56
C MET A 730 -4.87 -13.91 17.88
N LEU A 731 -4.73 -12.61 18.13
CA LEU A 731 -4.14 -12.09 19.37
C LEU A 731 -4.95 -12.49 20.60
N ALA A 732 -6.28 -12.41 20.53
CA ALA A 732 -7.18 -12.84 21.59
C ALA A 732 -7.02 -14.34 21.88
N GLY A 733 -7.05 -15.20 20.85
CA GLY A 733 -6.84 -16.64 21.03
C GLY A 733 -5.47 -16.96 21.64
N VAL A 734 -4.40 -16.23 21.26
CA VAL A 734 -3.07 -16.39 21.87
C VAL A 734 -3.11 -16.07 23.36
N GLU A 735 -3.72 -14.96 23.79
CA GLU A 735 -3.79 -14.61 25.21
C GLU A 735 -4.74 -15.52 26.01
N ILE A 736 -5.80 -16.05 25.40
CA ILE A 736 -6.67 -17.07 26.02
C ILE A 736 -5.89 -18.38 26.24
N SER A 737 -5.18 -18.88 25.22
CA SER A 737 -4.37 -20.09 25.35
C SER A 737 -3.30 -19.94 26.45
N ARG A 738 -2.72 -18.75 26.56
CA ARG A 738 -1.73 -18.41 27.60
C ARG A 738 -2.33 -18.24 28.99
N LEU A 739 -3.59 -17.81 29.09
CA LEU A 739 -4.34 -17.76 30.34
C LEU A 739 -4.59 -19.18 30.85
N GLU A 740 -4.94 -20.12 29.97
CA GLU A 740 -5.15 -21.55 30.32
C GLU A 740 -3.87 -22.27 30.75
N GLY A 741 -2.75 -21.97 30.08
CA GLY A 741 -1.43 -22.51 30.46
C GLY A 741 -0.89 -21.95 31.77
N SER A 742 -1.41 -20.81 32.21
CA SER A 742 -1.10 -20.19 33.50
C SER A 742 -2.17 -20.63 34.51
N LYS A 743 -2.15 -21.90 34.96
CA LYS A 743 -3.07 -22.34 36.02
C LYS A 743 -2.98 -21.35 37.19
N VAL A 744 -4.12 -20.70 37.48
CA VAL A 744 -4.33 -19.62 38.45
C VAL A 744 -3.86 -20.01 39.85
#